data_AF-A0A5J9TYR5-F1
#
_entry.id   AF-A0A5J9TYR5-F1
#
_cell.length_a   1.000
_cell.length_b   1.000
_cell.length_c   1.000
_cell.angle_alpha   90.00
_cell.angle_beta   90.00
_cell.angle_gamma   90.00
#
_symmetry.space_group_name_H-M   'P 1'
#
loop_
_entity.id
_entity.type
_entity.pdbx_description
1 polymer ?
#
loop_
_entity_poly.entity_id
_entity_poly.type
_entity_poly.pdbx_seq_one_letter_code
_entity_poly.pdbx_strand_id
1 'polypeptide(L)'
;MELLRRPLFCGPRKETRGFARRASAGLSMSSSRLTFHTLEPALAAAAEALFRSRSPPRAVLRRARTLHALLVVSSLPSALTPATFLVNQLLALYCRHSAVPDAVALLRSTPHPSVVSYNTVLTALSRSPRHAPHAFRLFRDLHASGLRPTAPSLCAVLRAAGAMHHGRAGGAAHSQAVALGFLASDIVPTALLQMYSACGSPTDANQVFDEMTTRDVVAWNCVMHCDVRYGYLDRALRKFCGMVRIGLVPTESTLSSVLSGCARTRDSCHGRALHGWVVKSEELDPDLPLQNALLDMYCCCGDMESTLRVFQRIEKPDLVSWNTVISGFSGLGDGWNAMDAFVKLKSVPSCEQLAPDEYTFVAVVSAAAAAAALPSVCSGKPLHAQVIKAGWESSVFVGNTLINMYFTNDESVSAQILFDTLTVKDVIMWTEMVAGHAALGEGELALKYFASMLKEGHKVDSFSLSSALNSTADLAGLKQGEMLHAQVIKSGYEGNICVSGSLVDMYAKNGALGGACSVFCTIQKPDLKCWNSMIGGYGNHGDSEMAFKLFSDMIRGGLKPDHVTYISLLSACSHCGLVEKGKFYWFCMMTDGIVPGFKHYTSMVSLLSRVGLLEEAVDLINKSLTAKRYPELWRILLSSCVTFKDLSVGVHAAEQVLEQDPDDISTHVLLSNLYASVGKWDNVAAIRKNIRGLMTEKEPGLSWIEIKKMVHVFSADDECHSQIDDCRDELLRIKGNIEVLDSRDNDLIARDAGTCLDFCLIEDHIRLQDIPSQAKPSCHALCVSPEMGGLYCFCLFLAASVLPHVNGAGGKSLNQICGPADLEALLAFSSGLDRNVTGLVGWGPNDPSCCSWTGVACDLGKVVGLDLSNKSLHGVISSSIASLGSLVAPNLSRNSLRGQPLAELSQLASLRVLDLSANWLSGVFPATGGGFLAIEVLNISGNSFTGLHPSFPDAVNLTVLDISRNRFSGGINASALCLNPIKVLQFSMNQLTGELPPDSSHCKTLYELSLDCNALTGCLPSELYAMLELKRLTLRENQFSGSLGKGLGNLSKLVQIDLSYNRFTGSIPDVFWGLRRLESINLASNGFSGKIPASLARCSMLRVVSLRNNSLSGEISIDFLLM
;
A
#
# COMPACT_ATOMS: atom_id res chain seq x y z
N MET A 1 14.83 42.04 20.85
CA MET A 1 15.63 43.21 20.44
C MET A 1 15.91 43.06 18.96
N GLU A 2 15.70 44.14 18.21
CA GLU A 2 16.01 44.35 16.77
C GLU A 2 15.67 43.22 15.78
N LEU A 3 14.39 43.12 15.43
CA LEU A 3 13.88 42.74 14.09
C LEU A 3 12.35 42.77 14.17
N LEU A 4 11.75 43.96 14.02
CA LEU A 4 10.32 44.19 13.69
C LEU A 4 10.02 45.71 13.66
N ARG A 5 10.83 46.48 12.94
CA ARG A 5 10.48 47.85 12.48
C ARG A 5 10.41 47.86 10.95
N ARG A 6 9.26 47.45 10.38
CA ARG A 6 8.77 47.97 9.10
C ARG A 6 7.24 48.03 9.10
N PRO A 7 6.62 49.12 8.63
CA PRO A 7 5.18 49.29 8.60
C PRO A 7 4.60 48.69 7.31
N LEU A 8 3.62 47.79 7.44
CA LEU A 8 2.77 47.36 6.33
C LEU A 8 1.64 48.38 6.13
N PHE A 9 1.93 49.43 5.37
CA PHE A 9 0.91 50.25 4.71
C PHE A 9 0.53 49.56 3.39
N CYS A 10 -0.58 48.80 3.39
CA CYS A 10 -1.29 48.50 2.16
C CYS A 10 -2.36 49.59 1.97
N GLY A 11 -2.18 50.44 0.97
CA GLY A 11 -3.10 51.54 0.66
C GLY A 11 -4.46 51.08 0.16
N PRO A 12 -5.53 51.88 0.34
CA PRO A 12 -6.75 51.70 -0.42
C PRO A 12 -6.65 52.44 -1.76
N ARG A 13 -7.07 51.73 -2.82
CA ARG A 13 -7.32 52.27 -4.15
C ARG A 13 -8.28 53.47 -4.11
N LYS A 14 -8.03 54.39 -5.05
CA LYS A 14 -8.86 55.53 -5.43
C LYS A 14 -10.33 55.12 -5.57
N GLU A 15 -11.20 55.77 -4.81
CA GLU A 15 -12.51 56.31 -5.20
C GLU A 15 -13.18 56.90 -3.95
N THR A 16 -14.01 57.93 -4.14
CA THR A 16 -14.65 58.79 -3.11
C THR A 16 -13.89 60.05 -2.66
N ARG A 17 -13.26 60.76 -3.60
CA ARG A 17 -13.27 62.24 -3.55
C ARG A 17 -14.66 62.70 -4.00
N GLY A 18 -15.54 63.03 -3.05
CA GLY A 18 -16.81 63.62 -3.41
C GLY A 18 -17.93 63.58 -2.38
N PHE A 19 -17.69 63.70 -1.07
CA PHE A 19 -18.80 63.90 -0.11
C PHE A 19 -18.43 64.66 1.18
N ALA A 20 -17.32 65.42 1.18
CA ALA A 20 -16.88 66.24 2.32
C ALA A 20 -16.77 67.73 1.98
N ARG A 21 -17.78 68.28 1.28
CA ARG A 21 -17.92 69.73 1.03
C ARG A 21 -19.33 70.29 1.28
N ARG A 22 -20.21 69.54 1.98
CA ARG A 22 -21.62 69.94 2.18
C ARG A 22 -22.16 69.76 3.60
N ALA A 23 -21.30 69.78 4.61
CA ALA A 23 -21.71 69.81 6.02
C ALA A 23 -20.85 70.80 6.85
N SER A 24 -20.48 71.92 6.25
CA SER A 24 -19.73 73.01 6.91
C SER A 24 -20.27 74.41 6.56
N ALA A 25 -21.56 74.51 6.23
CA ALA A 25 -22.22 75.79 5.99
C ALA A 25 -23.58 75.76 6.69
N GLY A 26 -23.71 76.54 7.75
CA GLY A 26 -24.94 76.68 8.51
C GLY A 26 -24.77 76.33 9.98
N LEU A 27 -23.93 77.09 10.69
CA LEU A 27 -24.12 77.52 12.08
C LEU A 27 -23.05 78.61 12.33
N SER A 28 -23.41 79.83 11.94
CA SER A 28 -22.69 81.05 12.26
C SER A 28 -22.82 81.37 13.75
N MET A 29 -21.74 81.90 14.30
CA MET A 29 -21.51 82.25 15.69
C MET A 29 -22.71 82.83 16.46
N SER A 30 -22.96 82.25 17.64
CA SER A 30 -23.20 83.05 18.85
C SER A 30 -22.35 82.48 19.98
N SER A 31 -21.76 83.39 20.74
CA SER A 31 -20.85 83.14 21.84
C SER A 31 -21.52 82.36 22.97
N SER A 32 -21.28 81.04 23.02
CA SER A 32 -21.21 80.31 24.28
C SER A 32 -20.20 79.19 24.10
N ARG A 33 -19.19 79.12 24.96
CA ARG A 33 -18.34 77.94 25.06
C ARG A 33 -19.28 76.79 25.44
N LEU A 34 -19.70 75.97 24.47
CA LEU A 34 -20.33 74.68 24.74
C LEU A 34 -19.28 73.85 25.47
N THR A 35 -19.35 73.88 26.80
CA THR A 35 -18.53 73.06 27.67
C THR A 35 -18.83 71.59 27.35
N PHE A 36 -17.83 70.72 27.43
CA PHE A 36 -17.92 69.29 27.12
C PHE A 36 -19.17 68.61 27.72
N HIS A 37 -19.63 69.09 28.88
CA HIS A 37 -20.88 68.71 29.54
C HIS A 37 -22.16 68.78 28.70
N THR A 38 -22.23 69.65 27.69
CA THR A 38 -23.42 69.79 26.82
C THR A 38 -23.46 68.78 25.67
N LEU A 39 -22.31 68.21 25.29
CA LEU A 39 -22.16 67.25 24.18
C LEU A 39 -22.16 65.78 24.64
N GLU A 40 -21.85 65.53 25.91
CA GLU A 40 -21.72 64.20 26.51
C GLU A 40 -22.99 63.32 26.38
N PRO A 41 -24.23 63.80 26.67
CA PRO A 41 -25.43 62.97 26.53
C PRO A 41 -25.72 62.60 25.07
N ALA A 42 -25.41 63.51 24.13
CA ALA A 42 -25.61 63.28 22.70
C ALA A 42 -24.60 62.26 22.14
N LEU A 43 -23.34 62.30 22.58
CA LEU A 43 -22.32 61.33 22.22
C LEU A 43 -22.60 59.94 22.83
N ALA A 44 -23.08 59.89 24.08
CA ALA A 44 -23.54 58.65 24.73
C ALA A 44 -24.75 58.04 24.01
N ALA A 45 -25.75 58.85 23.64
CA ALA A 45 -26.89 58.41 22.86
C ALA A 45 -26.48 57.92 21.46
N ALA A 46 -25.50 58.57 20.80
CA ALA A 46 -24.98 58.13 19.51
C ALA A 46 -24.21 56.80 19.60
N ALA A 47 -23.43 56.59 20.67
CA ALA A 47 -22.76 55.32 20.92
C ALA A 47 -23.75 54.18 21.20
N GLU A 48 -24.79 54.42 22.00
CA GLU A 48 -25.87 53.46 22.27
C GLU A 48 -26.68 53.14 21.00
N ALA A 49 -26.99 54.14 20.18
CA ALA A 49 -27.67 53.94 18.89
C ALA A 49 -26.81 53.12 17.91
N LEU A 50 -25.49 53.31 17.91
CA LEU A 50 -24.56 52.48 17.14
C LEU A 50 -24.45 51.06 17.70
N PHE A 51 -24.49 50.90 19.02
CA PHE A 51 -24.45 49.59 19.68
C PHE A 51 -25.70 48.75 19.35
N ARG A 52 -26.86 49.40 19.19
CA ARG A 52 -28.14 48.75 18.78
C ARG A 52 -28.35 48.66 17.27
N SER A 53 -27.47 49.26 16.46
CA SER A 53 -27.59 49.30 15.00
C SER A 53 -27.38 47.92 14.35
N ARG A 54 -28.23 47.59 13.36
CA ARG A 54 -28.05 46.41 12.47
C ARG A 54 -27.19 46.70 11.23
N SER A 55 -26.49 47.83 11.19
CA SER A 55 -25.63 48.21 10.06
C SER A 55 -24.44 47.26 9.90
N PRO A 56 -23.87 47.10 8.69
CA PRO A 56 -22.72 46.22 8.46
C PRO A 56 -21.49 46.62 9.32
N PRO A 57 -20.69 45.66 9.82
CA PRO A 57 -19.63 45.91 10.81
C PRO A 57 -18.63 47.00 10.42
N ARG A 58 -18.28 47.08 9.14
CA ARG A 58 -17.36 48.11 8.60
C ARG A 58 -17.91 49.53 8.75
N ALA A 59 -19.22 49.73 8.57
CA ALA A 59 -19.85 51.03 8.69
C ALA A 59 -19.96 51.46 10.16
N VAL A 60 -20.28 50.52 11.05
CA VAL A 60 -20.34 50.73 12.50
C VAL A 60 -18.97 51.10 13.05
N LEU A 61 -17.92 50.37 12.68
CA LEU A 61 -16.54 50.64 13.12
C LEU A 61 -16.01 51.99 12.61
N ARG A 62 -16.36 52.42 11.40
CA ARG A 62 -16.00 53.76 10.89
C ARG A 62 -16.61 54.86 11.76
N ARG A 63 -17.90 54.74 12.10
CA ARG A 63 -18.61 55.72 12.94
C ARG A 63 -18.15 55.69 14.41
N ALA A 64 -17.77 54.52 14.91
CA ALA A 64 -17.15 54.37 16.22
C ALA A 64 -15.77 55.04 16.30
N ARG A 65 -14.93 54.89 15.25
CA ARG A 65 -13.62 55.58 15.15
C ARG A 65 -13.76 57.10 15.09
N THR A 66 -14.79 57.63 14.44
CA THR A 66 -15.07 59.08 14.48
C THR A 66 -15.48 59.55 15.87
N LEU A 67 -16.28 58.78 16.62
CA LEU A 67 -16.64 59.10 18.01
C LEU A 67 -15.41 59.02 18.93
N HIS A 68 -14.57 58.00 18.76
CA HIS A 68 -13.29 57.87 19.48
C HIS A 68 -12.35 59.06 19.18
N ALA A 69 -12.19 59.46 17.93
CA ALA A 69 -11.38 60.63 17.58
C ALA A 69 -11.93 61.93 18.20
N LEU A 70 -13.26 62.12 18.20
CA LEU A 70 -13.90 63.27 18.84
C LEU A 70 -13.63 63.30 20.34
N LEU A 71 -13.73 62.16 21.03
CA LEU A 71 -13.39 62.02 22.45
C LEU A 71 -11.96 62.46 22.76
N VAL A 72 -10.98 61.97 21.98
CA VAL A 72 -9.55 62.27 22.17
C VAL A 72 -9.24 63.76 21.92
N VAL A 73 -9.89 64.38 20.93
CA VAL A 73 -9.68 65.80 20.59
C VAL A 73 -10.37 66.73 21.59
N SER A 74 -11.47 66.29 22.19
CA SER A 74 -12.27 67.10 23.13
C SER A 74 -11.77 67.10 24.59
N SER A 75 -10.94 66.14 24.98
CA SER A 75 -10.36 66.04 26.32
C SER A 75 -9.13 66.96 26.46
N LEU A 76 -9.34 68.23 26.83
CA LEU A 76 -8.26 69.14 27.27
C LEU A 76 -7.84 68.87 28.73
N PRO A 77 -6.58 69.19 29.14
CA PRO A 77 -5.95 68.70 30.37
C PRO A 77 -6.47 69.30 31.69
N SER A 78 -7.50 70.14 31.66
CA SER A 78 -8.04 70.80 32.86
C SER A 78 -9.33 70.13 33.33
N ALA A 79 -9.18 69.20 34.28
CA ALA A 79 -10.13 68.89 35.36
C ALA A 79 -11.55 68.37 35.05
N LEU A 80 -11.87 67.81 33.88
CA LEU A 80 -13.13 67.08 33.68
C LEU A 80 -12.89 65.70 33.05
N THR A 81 -13.14 64.65 33.84
CA THR A 81 -13.07 63.25 33.44
C THR A 81 -14.04 62.98 32.28
N PRO A 82 -13.59 62.45 31.13
CA PRO A 82 -14.53 61.93 30.14
C PRO A 82 -15.37 60.83 30.78
N ALA A 83 -16.69 60.90 30.61
CA ALA A 83 -17.65 60.01 31.25
C ALA A 83 -17.27 58.54 31.02
N THR A 84 -16.84 57.86 32.07
CA THR A 84 -16.40 56.46 32.06
C THR A 84 -17.42 55.55 31.37
N PHE A 85 -18.70 55.92 31.41
CA PHE A 85 -19.81 55.26 30.71
C PHE A 85 -19.66 55.24 29.18
N LEU A 86 -19.37 56.38 28.54
CA LEU A 86 -19.23 56.48 27.09
C LEU A 86 -18.00 55.71 26.58
N VAL A 87 -16.91 55.73 27.34
CA VAL A 87 -15.71 54.94 27.03
C VAL A 87 -16.01 53.44 27.09
N ASN A 88 -16.70 52.97 28.14
CA ASN A 88 -17.06 51.56 28.28
C ASN A 88 -18.01 51.08 27.16
N GLN A 89 -18.95 51.94 26.73
CA GLN A 89 -19.83 51.71 25.58
C GLN A 89 -19.03 51.51 24.28
N LEU A 90 -18.07 52.40 24.00
CA LEU A 90 -17.20 52.28 22.81
C LEU A 90 -16.26 51.08 22.89
N LEU A 91 -15.71 50.76 24.07
CA LEU A 91 -14.91 49.56 24.28
C LEU A 91 -15.72 48.30 23.99
N ALA A 92 -16.94 48.21 24.51
CA ALA A 92 -17.84 47.08 24.27
C ALA A 92 -18.18 46.96 22.77
N LEU A 93 -18.38 48.09 22.08
CA LEU A 93 -18.66 48.13 20.65
C LEU A 93 -17.48 47.66 19.80
N TYR A 94 -16.25 48.12 20.09
CA TYR A 94 -15.04 47.62 19.42
C TYR A 94 -14.81 46.13 19.67
N CYS A 95 -15.02 45.68 20.91
CA CYS A 95 -14.88 44.28 21.30
C CYS A 95 -15.91 43.38 20.60
N ARG A 96 -17.17 43.82 20.46
CA ARG A 96 -18.25 43.08 19.78
C ARG A 96 -17.95 42.83 18.30
N HIS A 97 -17.25 43.76 17.65
CA HIS A 97 -16.88 43.68 16.24
C HIS A 97 -15.43 43.21 16.01
N SER A 98 -14.81 42.57 17.02
CA SER A 98 -13.44 42.02 16.95
C SER A 98 -12.35 43.04 16.59
N ALA A 99 -12.58 44.34 16.80
CA ALA A 99 -11.62 45.42 16.61
C ALA A 99 -10.75 45.61 17.86
N VAL A 100 -10.10 44.52 18.29
CA VAL A 100 -9.31 44.46 19.53
C VAL A 100 -8.19 45.52 19.60
N PRO A 101 -7.43 45.84 18.53
CA PRO A 101 -6.40 46.87 18.59
C PRO A 101 -6.96 48.27 18.88
N ASP A 102 -8.12 48.60 18.30
CA ASP A 102 -8.79 49.89 18.51
C ASP A 102 -9.30 50.01 19.95
N ALA A 103 -9.80 48.90 20.54
CA ALA A 103 -10.20 48.84 21.94
C ALA A 103 -9.04 49.03 22.91
N VAL A 104 -7.89 48.39 22.66
CA VAL A 104 -6.67 48.55 23.47
C VAL A 104 -6.12 49.97 23.36
N ALA A 105 -6.18 50.59 22.17
CA ALA A 105 -5.79 51.98 21.97
C ALA A 105 -6.66 52.95 22.79
N LEU A 106 -7.98 52.78 22.74
CA LEU A 106 -8.93 53.60 23.51
C LEU A 106 -8.72 53.48 25.03
N LEU A 107 -8.43 52.26 25.50
CA LEU A 107 -8.16 52.01 26.93
C LEU A 107 -6.86 52.67 27.40
N ARG A 108 -5.84 52.77 26.54
CA ARG A 108 -4.57 53.45 26.86
C ARG A 108 -4.68 54.97 26.82
N SER A 109 -5.55 55.51 25.97
CA SER A 109 -5.79 56.95 25.88
C SER A 109 -6.74 57.48 26.95
N THR A 110 -7.31 56.62 27.80
CA THR A 110 -8.24 57.06 28.85
C THR A 110 -7.51 57.49 30.12
N PRO A 111 -7.72 58.73 30.62
CA PRO A 111 -7.23 59.13 31.94
C PRO A 111 -8.11 58.48 33.02
N HIS A 112 -7.54 57.55 33.79
CA HIS A 112 -8.22 56.75 34.84
C HIS A 112 -9.24 55.71 34.33
N PRO A 113 -8.79 54.65 33.63
CA PRO A 113 -9.65 53.54 33.25
C PRO A 113 -10.17 52.78 34.48
N SER A 114 -11.45 52.37 34.45
CA SER A 114 -12.08 51.58 35.52
C SER A 114 -11.79 50.08 35.37
N VAL A 115 -12.00 49.31 36.44
CA VAL A 115 -11.93 47.82 36.38
C VAL A 115 -12.89 47.26 35.32
N VAL A 116 -14.05 47.89 35.12
CA VAL A 116 -15.03 47.50 34.07
C VAL A 116 -14.44 47.71 32.67
N SER A 117 -13.70 48.79 32.46
CA SER A 117 -13.01 49.10 31.20
C SER A 117 -12.00 48.02 30.85
N TYR A 118 -11.17 47.61 31.82
CA TYR A 118 -10.23 46.50 31.67
C TYR A 118 -10.94 45.16 31.43
N ASN A 119 -11.99 44.83 32.21
CA ASN A 119 -12.73 43.57 32.07
C ASN A 119 -13.37 43.39 30.70
N THR A 120 -13.90 44.48 30.13
CA THR A 120 -14.52 44.46 28.80
C THR A 120 -13.51 44.03 27.74
N VAL A 121 -12.30 44.60 27.80
CA VAL A 121 -11.21 44.27 26.86
C VAL A 121 -10.60 42.90 27.16
N LEU A 122 -10.38 42.55 28.43
CA LEU A 122 -9.88 41.23 28.85
C LEU A 122 -10.78 40.11 28.37
N THR A 123 -12.10 40.27 28.52
CA THR A 123 -13.08 39.28 28.06
C THR A 123 -12.99 39.09 26.53
N ALA A 124 -12.86 40.18 25.77
CA ALA A 124 -12.70 40.11 24.33
C ALA A 124 -11.39 39.43 23.90
N LEU A 125 -10.28 39.74 24.59
CA LEU A 125 -8.98 39.11 24.36
C LEU A 125 -8.97 37.62 24.67
N SER A 126 -9.73 37.19 25.69
CA SER A 126 -9.81 35.78 26.11
C SER A 126 -10.59 34.87 25.15
N ARG A 127 -11.40 35.42 24.24
CA ARG A 127 -12.24 34.65 23.31
C ARG A 127 -11.47 34.08 22.11
N SER A 128 -10.23 34.49 21.88
CA SER A 128 -9.44 34.03 20.73
C SER A 128 -8.01 33.66 21.13
N PRO A 129 -7.54 32.45 20.77
CA PRO A 129 -6.18 32.00 21.11
C PRO A 129 -5.08 32.96 20.65
N ARG A 130 -5.25 33.58 19.47
CA ARG A 130 -4.29 34.56 18.91
C ARG A 130 -4.09 35.79 19.79
N HIS A 131 -5.12 36.20 20.55
CA HIS A 131 -5.10 37.39 21.39
C HIS A 131 -4.86 37.09 22.87
N ALA A 132 -4.90 35.82 23.28
CA ALA A 132 -4.71 35.37 24.66
C ALA A 132 -3.40 35.88 25.33
N PRO A 133 -2.23 35.95 24.65
CA PRO A 133 -1.02 36.51 25.25
C PRO A 133 -1.13 38.00 25.63
N HIS A 134 -2.02 38.74 24.97
CA HIS A 134 -2.26 40.15 25.28
C HIS A 134 -3.16 40.31 26.51
N ALA A 135 -3.99 39.31 26.84
CA ALA A 135 -4.81 39.32 28.04
C ALA A 135 -3.95 39.32 29.32
N PHE A 136 -2.89 38.51 29.37
CA PHE A 136 -1.95 38.48 30.51
C PHE A 136 -1.22 39.80 30.71
N ARG A 137 -0.78 40.42 29.61
CA ARG A 137 -0.15 41.76 29.66
C ARG A 137 -1.12 42.80 30.19
N LEU A 138 -2.36 42.80 29.69
CA LEU A 138 -3.37 43.75 30.13
C LEU A 138 -3.80 43.53 31.59
N PHE A 139 -3.84 42.29 32.06
CA PHE A 139 -4.12 41.98 33.46
C PHE A 139 -3.02 42.46 34.40
N ARG A 140 -1.76 42.36 33.98
CA ARG A 140 -0.63 42.96 34.69
C ARG A 140 -0.74 44.49 34.74
N ASP A 141 -1.14 45.12 33.64
CA ASP A 141 -1.33 46.58 33.58
C ASP A 141 -2.48 47.04 34.51
N LEU A 142 -3.54 46.23 34.66
CA LEU A 142 -4.60 46.45 35.66
C LEU A 142 -4.03 46.42 37.08
N HIS A 143 -3.11 45.50 37.38
CA HIS A 143 -2.48 45.44 38.71
C HIS A 143 -1.52 46.62 38.95
N ALA A 144 -0.74 46.99 37.93
CA ALA A 144 0.21 48.10 37.98
C ALA A 144 -0.47 49.47 38.16
N SER A 145 -1.73 49.62 37.75
CA SER A 145 -2.53 50.82 37.99
C SER A 145 -3.15 50.90 39.40
N GLY A 146 -2.85 49.95 40.28
CA GLY A 146 -3.35 49.92 41.66
C GLY A 146 -4.80 49.47 41.81
N LEU A 147 -5.45 49.02 40.73
CA LEU A 147 -6.82 48.55 40.73
C LEU A 147 -6.88 47.07 41.15
N ARG A 148 -7.83 46.73 42.04
CA ARG A 148 -8.04 45.34 42.45
C ARG A 148 -8.75 44.54 41.35
N PRO A 149 -8.20 43.38 40.92
CA PRO A 149 -8.90 42.46 40.03
C PRO A 149 -10.22 41.98 40.63
N THR A 150 -11.20 41.71 39.76
CA THR A 150 -12.51 41.15 40.13
C THR A 150 -12.62 39.70 39.63
N ALA A 151 -13.64 38.97 40.09
CA ALA A 151 -13.90 37.61 39.62
C ALA A 151 -13.98 37.50 38.07
N PRO A 152 -14.67 38.40 37.33
CA PRO A 152 -14.63 38.38 35.86
C PRO A 152 -13.24 38.63 35.25
N SER A 153 -12.40 39.45 35.90
CA SER A 153 -11.02 39.67 35.48
C SER A 153 -10.22 38.37 35.50
N LEU A 154 -10.35 37.60 36.59
CA LEU A 154 -9.69 36.30 36.76
C LEU A 154 -10.25 35.25 35.79
N CYS A 155 -11.58 35.15 35.63
CA CYS A 155 -12.19 34.24 34.66
C CYS A 155 -11.69 34.48 33.22
N ALA A 156 -11.50 35.74 32.81
CA ALA A 156 -10.97 36.07 31.49
C ALA A 156 -9.51 35.60 31.32
N VAL A 157 -8.68 35.74 32.35
CA VAL A 157 -7.28 35.28 32.32
C VAL A 157 -7.18 33.76 32.36
N LEU A 158 -8.00 33.10 33.18
CA LEU A 158 -8.09 31.63 33.22
C LEU A 158 -8.53 31.05 31.87
N ARG A 159 -9.53 31.66 31.23
CA ARG A 159 -9.97 31.30 29.88
C ARG A 159 -8.86 31.50 28.84
N ALA A 160 -8.12 32.60 28.93
CA ALA A 160 -6.96 32.84 28.07
C ALA A 160 -5.85 31.80 28.30
N ALA A 161 -5.62 31.36 29.54
CA ALA A 161 -4.65 30.31 29.87
C ALA A 161 -5.07 28.96 29.28
N GLY A 162 -6.34 28.59 29.42
CA GLY A 162 -6.91 27.38 28.85
C GLY A 162 -6.84 27.37 27.32
N ALA A 163 -7.17 28.49 26.66
CA ALA A 163 -7.10 28.64 25.20
C ALA A 163 -5.67 28.51 24.63
N MET A 164 -4.64 28.73 25.45
CA MET A 164 -3.23 28.54 25.08
C MET A 164 -2.65 27.22 25.58
N HIS A 165 -3.45 26.39 26.29
CA HIS A 165 -2.98 25.19 26.97
C HIS A 165 -1.79 25.45 27.92
N HIS A 166 -1.71 26.62 28.54
CA HIS A 166 -0.53 27.07 29.30
C HIS A 166 -0.70 26.89 30.82
N GLY A 167 -0.49 25.66 31.31
CA GLY A 167 -0.73 25.28 32.71
C GLY A 167 -0.04 26.18 33.77
N ARG A 168 1.20 26.62 33.54
CA ARG A 168 1.91 27.51 34.48
C ARG A 168 1.25 28.89 34.67
N ALA A 169 0.68 29.44 33.59
CA ALA A 169 0.03 30.75 33.64
C ALA A 169 -1.36 30.62 34.28
N GLY A 170 -2.04 29.51 34.00
CA GLY A 170 -3.28 29.12 34.69
C GLY A 170 -3.08 28.91 36.19
N GLY A 171 -2.03 28.20 36.59
CA GLY A 171 -1.66 28.01 38.00
C GLY A 171 -1.31 29.31 38.72
N ALA A 172 -0.60 30.23 38.06
CA ALA A 172 -0.36 31.56 38.61
C ALA A 172 -1.67 32.35 38.83
N ALA A 173 -2.57 32.34 37.84
CA ALA A 173 -3.89 32.97 37.99
C ALA A 173 -4.75 32.31 39.08
N HIS A 174 -4.65 30.98 39.24
CA HIS A 174 -5.28 30.25 40.34
C HIS A 174 -4.74 30.70 41.70
N SER A 175 -3.41 30.75 41.88
CA SER A 175 -2.80 31.23 43.12
C SER A 175 -3.25 32.65 43.50
N GLN A 176 -3.45 33.51 42.50
CA GLN A 176 -3.95 34.86 42.71
C GLN A 176 -5.44 34.90 43.05
N ALA A 177 -6.25 33.98 42.48
CA ALA A 177 -7.64 33.81 42.87
C ALA A 177 -7.76 33.38 44.35
N VAL A 178 -6.87 32.50 44.81
CA VAL A 178 -6.79 32.07 46.23
C VAL A 178 -6.42 33.26 47.12
N ALA A 179 -5.33 33.97 46.79
CA ALA A 179 -4.85 35.11 47.58
C ALA A 179 -5.87 36.25 47.72
N LEU A 180 -6.76 36.41 46.72
CA LEU A 180 -7.82 37.42 46.71
C LEU A 180 -9.16 36.92 47.27
N GLY A 181 -9.26 35.65 47.67
CA GLY A 181 -10.49 35.07 48.25
C GLY A 181 -11.60 34.77 47.25
N PHE A 182 -11.30 34.64 45.96
CA PHE A 182 -12.31 34.42 44.92
C PHE A 182 -12.74 32.97 44.73
N LEU A 183 -12.18 32.01 45.49
CA LEU A 183 -12.63 30.61 45.46
C LEU A 183 -14.07 30.42 45.99
N ALA A 184 -14.56 31.35 46.81
CA ALA A 184 -15.94 31.35 47.28
C ALA A 184 -16.94 31.97 46.27
N SER A 185 -16.48 32.41 45.09
CA SER A 185 -17.35 32.97 44.05
C SER A 185 -17.97 31.87 43.19
N ASP A 186 -19.19 32.07 42.71
CA ASP A 186 -19.89 31.09 41.87
C ASP A 186 -19.24 30.85 40.49
N ILE A 187 -18.44 31.80 39.98
CA ILE A 187 -17.96 31.78 38.58
C ILE A 187 -16.49 31.39 38.41
N VAL A 188 -15.66 31.59 39.44
CA VAL A 188 -14.20 31.40 39.35
C VAL A 188 -13.81 29.92 39.43
N PRO A 189 -14.35 29.10 40.35
CA PRO A 189 -14.08 27.67 40.39
C PRO A 189 -14.45 26.94 39.09
N THR A 190 -15.60 27.25 38.49
CA THR A 190 -16.00 26.67 37.19
C THR A 190 -15.04 27.08 36.06
N ALA A 191 -14.53 28.32 36.07
CA ALA A 191 -13.49 28.75 35.12
C ALA A 191 -12.14 28.05 35.34
N LEU A 192 -11.80 27.73 36.59
CA LEU A 192 -10.62 26.93 36.94
C LEU A 192 -10.75 25.49 36.41
N LEU A 193 -11.92 24.85 36.57
CA LEU A 193 -12.20 23.52 36.02
C LEU A 193 -12.00 23.48 34.51
N GLN A 194 -12.55 24.45 33.78
CA GLN A 194 -12.40 24.56 32.32
C GLN A 194 -10.94 24.79 31.91
N MET A 195 -10.21 25.61 32.67
CA MET A 195 -8.78 25.87 32.42
C MET A 195 -7.93 24.63 32.64
N TYR A 196 -8.06 23.95 33.78
CA TYR A 196 -7.30 22.73 34.08
C TYR A 196 -7.66 21.58 33.13
N SER A 197 -8.94 21.46 32.76
CA SER A 197 -9.38 20.52 31.73
C SER A 197 -8.78 20.83 30.37
N ALA A 198 -8.67 22.10 29.96
CA ALA A 198 -7.97 22.45 28.73
C ALA A 198 -6.45 22.21 28.82
N CYS A 199 -5.84 22.43 29.97
CA CYS A 199 -4.40 22.26 30.18
C CYS A 199 -3.94 20.80 30.39
N GLY A 200 -4.84 19.83 30.41
CA GLY A 200 -4.48 18.42 30.61
C GLY A 200 -4.11 18.04 32.03
N SER A 201 -4.66 18.73 33.03
CA SER A 201 -4.48 18.38 34.45
C SER A 201 -5.81 17.96 35.09
N PRO A 202 -6.26 16.72 34.88
CA PRO A 202 -7.51 16.22 35.46
C PRO A 202 -7.42 16.08 36.99
N THR A 203 -6.23 15.87 37.57
CA THR A 203 -6.03 15.81 39.02
C THR A 203 -6.34 17.15 39.68
N ASP A 204 -5.79 18.24 39.14
CA ASP A 204 -6.01 19.59 39.68
C ASP A 204 -7.46 20.02 39.47
N ALA A 205 -8.06 19.67 38.33
CA ALA A 205 -9.48 19.90 38.09
C ALA A 205 -10.36 19.19 39.14
N ASN A 206 -10.08 17.92 39.44
CA ASN A 206 -10.82 17.19 40.47
C ASN A 206 -10.63 17.80 41.87
N GLN A 207 -9.42 18.25 42.21
CA GLN A 207 -9.18 18.93 43.49
C GLN A 207 -10.00 20.22 43.60
N VAL A 208 -10.00 21.05 42.56
CA VAL A 208 -10.82 22.28 42.53
C VAL A 208 -12.30 21.92 42.71
N PHE A 209 -12.79 20.87 42.06
CA PHE A 209 -14.18 20.42 42.18
C PHE A 209 -14.52 19.96 43.61
N ASP A 210 -13.60 19.25 44.27
CA ASP A 210 -13.81 18.76 45.63
C ASP A 210 -13.81 19.92 46.65
N GLU A 211 -13.05 20.98 46.40
CA GLU A 211 -12.99 22.20 47.23
C GLU A 211 -14.18 23.17 47.02
N MET A 212 -15.00 22.98 45.98
CA MET A 212 -16.18 23.83 45.72
C MET A 212 -17.27 23.67 46.79
N THR A 213 -17.74 24.79 47.34
CA THR A 213 -18.80 24.86 48.35
C THR A 213 -20.19 24.60 47.77
N THR A 214 -20.47 25.16 46.59
CA THR A 214 -21.69 24.94 45.81
C THR A 214 -21.32 24.36 44.44
N ARG A 215 -21.94 23.24 44.07
CA ARG A 215 -21.66 22.53 42.82
C ARG A 215 -22.92 22.51 41.96
N ASP A 216 -22.94 23.35 40.94
CA ASP A 216 -24.00 23.39 39.95
C ASP A 216 -23.79 22.31 38.87
N VAL A 217 -24.80 22.10 38.02
CA VAL A 217 -24.77 21.11 36.93
C VAL A 217 -23.57 21.36 35.98
N VAL A 218 -23.16 22.63 35.80
CA VAL A 218 -22.04 23.00 34.93
C VAL A 218 -20.71 22.50 35.49
N ALA A 219 -20.48 22.62 36.81
CA ALA A 219 -19.29 22.11 37.47
C ALA A 219 -19.21 20.58 37.38
N TRP A 220 -20.32 19.87 37.63
CA TRP A 220 -20.42 18.42 37.48
C TRP A 220 -20.10 17.97 36.04
N ASN A 221 -20.68 18.63 35.05
CA ASN A 221 -20.44 18.32 33.63
C ASN A 221 -18.98 18.59 33.22
N CYS A 222 -18.39 19.70 33.68
CA CYS A 222 -17.00 20.04 33.37
C CYS A 222 -16.01 19.00 33.90
N VAL A 223 -16.17 18.56 35.15
CA VAL A 223 -15.26 17.58 35.76
C VAL A 223 -15.42 16.19 35.14
N MET A 224 -16.67 15.75 34.88
CA MET A 224 -16.91 14.47 34.20
C MET A 224 -16.37 14.47 32.77
N HIS A 225 -16.59 15.55 32.01
CA HIS A 225 -16.05 15.68 30.66
C HIS A 225 -14.51 15.68 30.66
N CYS A 226 -13.88 16.31 31.66
CA CYS A 226 -12.44 16.25 31.86
C CYS A 226 -11.96 14.80 32.10
N ASP A 227 -12.59 14.10 33.05
CA ASP A 227 -12.25 12.72 33.38
C ASP A 227 -12.39 11.79 32.16
N VAL A 228 -13.51 11.88 31.42
CA VAL A 228 -13.75 11.10 30.20
C VAL A 228 -12.70 11.42 29.13
N ARG A 229 -12.42 12.70 28.88
CA ARG A 229 -11.46 13.13 27.86
C ARG A 229 -10.05 12.58 28.09
N TYR A 230 -9.65 12.45 29.36
CA TYR A 230 -8.34 11.94 29.75
C TYR A 230 -8.34 10.45 30.14
N GLY A 231 -9.43 9.72 29.90
CA GLY A 231 -9.49 8.26 30.05
C GLY A 231 -9.79 7.75 31.46
N TYR A 232 -10.17 8.61 32.40
CA TYR A 232 -10.53 8.25 33.78
C TYR A 232 -12.02 7.94 33.94
N LEU A 233 -12.55 7.00 33.15
CA LEU A 233 -14.00 6.69 33.14
C LEU A 233 -14.56 6.34 34.53
N ASP A 234 -13.83 5.55 35.31
CA ASP A 234 -14.23 5.14 36.65
C ASP A 234 -14.42 6.34 37.62
N ARG A 235 -13.62 7.41 37.46
CA ARG A 235 -13.84 8.68 38.20
C ARG A 235 -15.11 9.38 37.72
N ALA A 236 -15.29 9.48 36.40
CA ALA A 236 -16.47 10.10 35.81
C ALA A 236 -17.77 9.40 36.24
N LEU A 237 -17.81 8.06 36.23
CA LEU A 237 -18.97 7.26 36.66
C LEU A 237 -19.28 7.44 38.15
N ARG A 238 -18.24 7.52 39.01
CA ARG A 238 -18.45 7.86 40.44
C ARG A 238 -19.04 9.24 40.61
N LYS A 239 -18.58 10.24 39.85
CA LYS A 239 -19.11 11.60 39.89
C LYS A 239 -20.56 11.62 39.36
N PHE A 240 -20.87 10.89 38.29
CA PHE A 240 -22.24 10.72 37.79
C PHE A 240 -23.16 10.13 38.87
N CYS A 241 -22.76 9.03 39.51
CA CYS A 241 -23.52 8.44 40.61
C CYS A 241 -23.70 9.40 41.79
N GLY A 242 -22.68 10.20 42.11
CA GLY A 242 -22.75 11.24 43.13
C GLY A 242 -23.76 12.34 42.80
N MET A 243 -23.77 12.82 41.55
CA MET A 243 -24.73 13.81 41.07
C MET A 243 -26.18 13.32 41.22
N VAL A 244 -26.45 12.08 40.79
CA VAL A 244 -27.78 11.45 40.90
C VAL A 244 -28.21 11.26 42.36
N ARG A 245 -27.29 10.86 43.26
CA ARG A 245 -27.58 10.68 44.70
C ARG A 245 -27.95 11.98 45.41
N ILE A 246 -27.43 13.12 44.94
CA ILE A 246 -27.73 14.45 45.50
C ILE A 246 -29.09 14.98 44.97
N GLY A 247 -29.72 14.27 44.02
CA GLY A 247 -31.00 14.65 43.44
C GLY A 247 -30.89 15.67 42.29
N LEU A 248 -29.68 15.89 41.76
CA LEU A 248 -29.51 16.70 40.55
C LEU A 248 -29.79 15.85 39.32
N VAL A 249 -30.71 16.30 38.48
CA VAL A 249 -31.07 15.61 37.23
C VAL A 249 -29.94 15.77 36.19
N PRO A 250 -29.32 14.68 35.73
CA PRO A 250 -28.35 14.72 34.63
C PRO A 250 -28.98 15.28 33.35
N THR A 251 -28.26 16.16 32.67
CA THR A 251 -28.67 16.67 31.36
C THR A 251 -28.28 15.70 30.24
N GLU A 252 -28.87 15.85 29.06
CA GLU A 252 -28.50 15.08 27.85
C GLU A 252 -26.99 15.15 27.58
N SER A 253 -26.40 16.35 27.65
CA SER A 253 -24.94 16.54 27.48
C SER A 253 -24.08 15.81 28.52
N THR A 254 -24.61 15.60 29.73
CA THR A 254 -23.97 14.81 30.79
C THR A 254 -23.90 13.35 30.37
N LEU A 255 -25.04 12.81 29.94
CA LEU A 255 -25.18 11.41 29.53
C LEU A 255 -24.36 11.12 28.28
N SER A 256 -24.40 11.97 27.26
CA SER A 256 -23.60 11.81 26.03
C SER A 256 -22.10 11.81 26.34
N SER A 257 -21.65 12.66 27.27
CA SER A 257 -20.24 12.68 27.69
C SER A 257 -19.84 11.37 28.36
N VAL A 258 -20.63 10.86 29.33
CA VAL A 258 -20.31 9.62 30.03
C VAL A 258 -20.42 8.39 29.11
N LEU A 259 -21.42 8.35 28.23
CA LEU A 259 -21.59 7.31 27.20
C LEU A 259 -20.42 7.28 26.23
N SER A 260 -19.91 8.43 25.78
CA SER A 260 -18.70 8.48 24.95
C SER A 260 -17.46 7.92 25.65
N GLY A 261 -17.38 8.07 26.98
CA GLY A 261 -16.34 7.42 27.79
C GLY A 261 -16.51 5.91 27.86
N CYS A 262 -17.74 5.42 27.99
CA CYS A 262 -18.05 3.99 27.93
C CYS A 262 -17.72 3.40 26.54
N ALA A 263 -18.04 4.13 25.46
CA ALA A 263 -17.70 3.74 24.09
C ALA A 263 -16.18 3.56 23.92
N ARG A 264 -15.39 4.57 24.34
CA ARG A 264 -13.91 4.56 24.23
C ARG A 264 -13.23 3.45 25.02
N THR A 265 -13.82 3.04 26.14
CA THR A 265 -13.30 1.96 27.00
C THR A 265 -13.95 0.60 26.71
N ARG A 266 -14.92 0.55 25.79
CA ARG A 266 -15.75 -0.61 25.47
C ARG A 266 -16.46 -1.20 26.70
N ASP A 267 -16.88 -0.33 27.63
CA ASP A 267 -17.58 -0.73 28.85
C ASP A 267 -19.09 -0.87 28.61
N SER A 268 -19.49 -2.08 28.21
CA SER A 268 -20.88 -2.40 27.90
C SER A 268 -21.79 -2.44 29.13
N CYS A 269 -21.25 -2.70 30.33
CA CYS A 269 -22.06 -2.87 31.54
C CYS A 269 -22.58 -1.53 32.06
N HIS A 270 -21.70 -0.53 32.17
CA HIS A 270 -22.09 0.81 32.56
C HIS A 270 -22.89 1.52 31.46
N GLY A 271 -22.56 1.28 30.19
CA GLY A 271 -23.32 1.80 29.05
C GLY A 271 -24.78 1.32 29.05
N ARG A 272 -25.03 0.03 29.28
CA ARG A 272 -26.39 -0.52 29.40
C ARG A 272 -27.14 0.01 30.62
N ALA A 273 -26.46 0.20 31.75
CA ALA A 273 -27.06 0.80 32.95
C ALA A 273 -27.50 2.25 32.70
N LEU A 274 -26.68 3.04 32.01
CA LEU A 274 -27.00 4.41 31.61
C LEU A 274 -28.17 4.46 30.62
N HIS A 275 -28.19 3.58 29.61
CA HIS A 275 -29.33 3.48 28.70
C HIS A 275 -30.62 3.08 29.45
N GLY A 276 -30.53 2.14 30.39
CA GLY A 276 -31.66 1.78 31.26
C GLY A 276 -32.15 2.94 32.13
N TRP A 277 -31.25 3.83 32.56
CA TRP A 277 -31.61 5.07 33.26
C TRP A 277 -32.33 6.05 32.31
N VAL A 278 -31.81 6.27 31.09
CA VAL A 278 -32.45 7.11 30.07
C VAL A 278 -33.88 6.67 29.80
N VAL A 279 -34.11 5.35 29.66
CA VAL A 279 -35.46 4.80 29.40
C VAL A 279 -36.42 4.97 30.59
N LYS A 280 -35.90 4.98 31.83
CA LYS A 280 -36.73 5.11 33.05
C LYS A 280 -37.04 6.57 33.44
N SER A 281 -36.31 7.53 32.87
CA SER A 281 -36.48 8.94 33.19
C SER A 281 -37.68 9.52 32.45
N GLU A 282 -38.84 9.60 33.12
CA GLU A 282 -40.10 10.10 32.53
C GLU A 282 -40.02 11.57 32.05
N GLU A 283 -39.10 12.36 32.62
CA GLU A 283 -38.91 13.78 32.27
C GLU A 283 -37.88 14.02 31.16
N LEU A 284 -37.18 12.98 30.68
CA LEU A 284 -36.10 13.11 29.70
C LEU A 284 -36.56 12.60 28.33
N ASP A 285 -36.79 13.51 27.39
CA ASP A 285 -36.96 13.20 25.97
C ASP A 285 -35.58 13.25 25.29
N PRO A 286 -34.98 12.10 24.88
CA PRO A 286 -33.60 12.07 24.42
C PRO A 286 -33.42 12.77 23.07
N ASP A 287 -32.66 13.87 23.05
CA ASP A 287 -32.22 14.52 21.83
C ASP A 287 -31.40 13.61 20.89
N LEU A 288 -31.31 14.01 19.62
CA LEU A 288 -30.56 13.26 18.60
C LEU A 288 -29.08 13.07 18.97
N PRO A 289 -28.35 14.05 19.55
CA PRO A 289 -27.00 13.84 20.09
C PRO A 289 -26.89 12.72 21.14
N LEU A 290 -27.83 12.61 22.08
CA LEU A 290 -27.85 11.53 23.06
C LEU A 290 -28.14 10.18 22.41
N GLN A 291 -29.06 10.13 21.44
CA GLN A 291 -29.34 8.93 20.65
C GLN A 291 -28.10 8.47 19.85
N ASN A 292 -27.36 9.40 19.24
CA ASN A 292 -26.11 9.12 18.54
C ASN A 292 -25.00 8.64 19.49
N ALA A 293 -24.91 9.18 20.71
CA ALA A 293 -23.97 8.69 21.73
C ALA A 293 -24.31 7.27 22.21
N LEU A 294 -25.60 6.91 22.28
CA LEU A 294 -26.03 5.54 22.55
C LEU A 294 -25.66 4.58 21.41
N LEU A 295 -25.88 4.99 20.15
CA LEU A 295 -25.45 4.21 18.98
C LEU A 295 -23.95 3.95 19.01
N ASP A 296 -23.14 5.00 19.21
CA ASP A 296 -21.68 4.90 19.24
C ASP A 296 -21.18 3.98 20.37
N MET A 297 -21.80 4.07 21.55
CA MET A 297 -21.49 3.20 22.69
C MET A 297 -21.75 1.73 22.38
N TYR A 298 -22.92 1.39 21.83
CA TYR A 298 -23.24 0.00 21.48
C TYR A 298 -22.38 -0.51 20.32
N CYS A 299 -22.13 0.31 19.29
CA CYS A 299 -21.22 -0.01 18.19
C CYS A 299 -19.80 -0.32 18.69
N CYS A 300 -19.22 0.56 19.51
CA CYS A 300 -17.87 0.37 20.05
C CYS A 300 -17.75 -0.86 20.97
N CYS A 301 -18.85 -1.25 21.63
CA CYS A 301 -18.92 -2.47 22.44
C CYS A 301 -19.18 -3.75 21.63
N GLY A 302 -19.40 -3.65 20.31
CA GLY A 302 -19.68 -4.78 19.42
C GLY A 302 -21.10 -5.34 19.52
N ASP A 303 -22.04 -4.61 20.14
CA ASP A 303 -23.44 -5.04 20.32
C ASP A 303 -24.35 -4.43 19.23
N MET A 304 -24.23 -4.95 18.00
CA MET A 304 -24.98 -4.41 16.86
C MET A 304 -26.49 -4.65 16.93
N GLU A 305 -26.95 -5.66 17.67
CA GLU A 305 -28.38 -5.87 17.87
C GLU A 305 -29.00 -4.69 18.63
N SER A 306 -28.36 -4.26 19.72
CA SER A 306 -28.81 -3.10 20.48
C SER A 306 -28.66 -1.81 19.69
N THR A 307 -27.58 -1.65 18.91
CA THR A 307 -27.40 -0.50 17.99
C THR A 307 -28.60 -0.37 17.04
N LEU A 308 -28.97 -1.45 16.35
CA LEU A 308 -30.07 -1.41 15.38
C LEU A 308 -31.42 -1.10 16.03
N ARG A 309 -31.66 -1.59 17.25
CA ARG A 309 -32.88 -1.26 18.02
C ARG A 309 -32.94 0.21 18.40
N VAL A 310 -31.80 0.81 18.79
CA VAL A 310 -31.73 2.26 19.07
C VAL A 310 -31.94 3.04 17.76
N PHE A 311 -31.30 2.63 16.67
CA PHE A 311 -31.40 3.30 15.37
C PHE A 311 -32.84 3.31 14.83
N GLN A 312 -33.58 2.20 14.97
CA GLN A 312 -34.98 2.10 14.55
C GLN A 312 -35.93 2.99 15.37
N ARG A 313 -35.54 3.43 16.57
CA ARG A 313 -36.33 4.36 17.39
C ARG A 313 -36.11 5.83 17.02
N ILE A 314 -35.09 6.13 16.21
CA ILE A 314 -34.82 7.50 15.76
C ILE A 314 -35.80 7.83 14.63
N GLU A 315 -36.70 8.79 14.86
CA GLU A 315 -37.70 9.18 13.85
C GLU A 315 -37.07 9.75 12.58
N LYS A 316 -35.99 10.54 12.74
CA LYS A 316 -35.25 11.19 11.65
C LYS A 316 -33.74 11.06 11.84
N PRO A 317 -33.14 9.94 11.40
CA PRO A 317 -31.71 9.74 11.50
C PRO A 317 -30.93 10.75 10.64
N ASP A 318 -29.98 11.45 11.24
CA ASP A 318 -29.06 12.33 10.52
C ASP A 318 -27.86 11.56 9.94
N LEU A 319 -26.99 12.26 9.20
CA LEU A 319 -25.81 11.63 8.59
C LEU A 319 -24.87 11.03 9.65
N VAL A 320 -24.80 11.62 10.85
CA VAL A 320 -24.01 11.09 11.97
C VAL A 320 -24.56 9.74 12.41
N SER A 321 -25.89 9.62 12.57
CA SER A 321 -26.57 8.36 12.91
C SER A 321 -26.19 7.24 11.91
N TRP A 322 -26.27 7.54 10.61
CA TRP A 322 -25.91 6.59 9.55
C TRP A 322 -24.43 6.22 9.56
N ASN A 323 -23.54 7.21 9.70
CA ASN A 323 -22.09 7.00 9.76
C ASN A 323 -21.70 6.12 10.96
N THR A 324 -22.33 6.30 12.13
CA THR A 324 -22.10 5.47 13.32
C THR A 324 -22.50 4.01 13.07
N VAL A 325 -23.62 3.75 12.39
CA VAL A 325 -24.07 2.38 12.06
C VAL A 325 -23.15 1.73 11.02
N ILE A 326 -22.81 2.45 9.94
CA ILE A 326 -21.92 1.96 8.89
C ILE A 326 -20.53 1.67 9.46
N SER A 327 -19.98 2.58 10.27
CA SER A 327 -18.69 2.39 10.94
C SER A 327 -18.72 1.24 11.94
N GLY A 328 -19.85 1.03 12.63
CA GLY A 328 -20.06 -0.13 13.51
C GLY A 328 -19.96 -1.46 12.76
N PHE A 329 -20.64 -1.60 11.61
CA PHE A 329 -20.51 -2.79 10.76
C PHE A 329 -19.10 -2.96 10.20
N SER A 330 -18.47 -1.86 9.76
CA SER A 330 -17.09 -1.83 9.29
C SER A 330 -16.11 -2.38 10.33
N GLY A 331 -16.23 -1.93 11.59
CA GLY A 331 -15.38 -2.37 12.71
C GLY A 331 -15.53 -3.85 13.09
N LEU A 332 -16.65 -4.49 12.72
CA LEU A 332 -16.89 -5.92 12.90
C LEU A 332 -16.46 -6.77 11.69
N GLY A 333 -16.01 -6.15 10.60
CA GLY A 333 -15.70 -6.83 9.34
C GLY A 333 -16.95 -7.26 8.55
N ASP A 334 -18.14 -6.78 8.90
CA ASP A 334 -19.40 -7.10 8.23
C ASP A 334 -19.66 -6.14 7.07
N GLY A 335 -18.96 -6.38 5.96
CA GLY A 335 -19.05 -5.53 4.77
C GLY A 335 -20.43 -5.54 4.08
N TRP A 336 -21.21 -6.61 4.25
CA TRP A 336 -22.53 -6.73 3.63
C TRP A 336 -23.55 -5.80 4.28
N ASN A 337 -23.65 -5.84 5.61
CA ASN A 337 -24.58 -4.99 6.34
C ASN A 337 -24.15 -3.51 6.28
N ALA A 338 -22.85 -3.22 6.22
CA ALA A 338 -22.35 -1.87 5.96
C ALA A 338 -22.80 -1.34 4.58
N MET A 339 -22.75 -2.18 3.55
CA MET A 339 -23.20 -1.82 2.20
C MET A 339 -24.73 -1.63 2.13
N ASP A 340 -25.50 -2.51 2.78
CA ASP A 340 -26.96 -2.39 2.85
C ASP A 340 -27.39 -1.10 3.55
N ALA A 341 -26.73 -0.74 4.66
CA ALA A 341 -26.95 0.54 5.34
C ALA A 341 -26.63 1.74 4.43
N PHE A 342 -25.55 1.67 3.64
CA PHE A 342 -25.21 2.71 2.67
C PHE A 342 -26.23 2.85 1.53
N VAL A 343 -26.73 1.72 1.01
CA VAL A 343 -27.80 1.72 -0.01
C VAL A 343 -29.09 2.33 0.56
N LYS A 344 -29.43 1.99 1.80
CA LYS A 344 -30.58 2.57 2.51
C LYS A 344 -30.43 4.08 2.69
N LEU A 345 -29.27 4.57 3.12
CA LEU A 345 -28.96 6.01 3.20
C LEU A 345 -29.22 6.72 1.85
N LYS A 346 -28.78 6.13 0.73
CA LYS A 346 -29.00 6.70 -0.60
C LYS A 346 -30.45 6.63 -1.10
N SER A 347 -31.26 5.73 -0.52
CA SER A 347 -32.68 5.58 -0.86
C SER A 347 -33.60 6.57 -0.12
N VAL A 348 -33.06 7.32 0.86
CA VAL A 348 -33.80 8.36 1.59
C VAL A 348 -34.19 9.49 0.61
N PRO A 349 -35.47 9.96 0.62
CA PRO A 349 -35.96 10.92 -0.37
C PRO A 349 -35.16 12.23 -0.45
N SER A 350 -34.98 12.72 -1.68
CA SER A 350 -34.17 13.89 -2.05
C SER A 350 -34.54 15.22 -1.36
N CYS A 351 -35.70 15.28 -0.71
CA CYS A 351 -36.20 16.47 0.00
C CYS A 351 -35.53 16.70 1.36
N GLU A 352 -34.76 15.75 1.91
CA GLU A 352 -34.09 15.84 3.23
C GLU A 352 -32.58 16.16 3.17
N GLN A 353 -31.94 16.23 1.99
CA GLN A 353 -30.52 16.60 1.82
C GLN A 353 -29.48 15.77 2.63
N LEU A 354 -29.64 14.44 2.72
CA LEU A 354 -28.58 13.57 3.27
C LEU A 354 -27.68 13.04 2.14
N ALA A 355 -26.70 13.85 1.73
CA ALA A 355 -25.66 13.40 0.79
C ALA A 355 -24.52 12.70 1.53
N PRO A 356 -24.04 11.54 1.06
CA PRO A 356 -22.84 10.89 1.62
C PRO A 356 -21.65 11.84 1.63
N ASP A 357 -21.04 11.98 2.79
CA ASP A 357 -19.83 12.77 2.99
C ASP A 357 -18.56 11.91 2.92
N GLU A 358 -17.42 12.56 3.07
CA GLU A 358 -16.10 11.93 3.08
C GLU A 358 -16.00 10.78 4.10
N TYR A 359 -16.59 10.95 5.30
CA TYR A 359 -16.60 9.94 6.37
C TYR A 359 -17.49 8.74 6.03
N THR A 360 -18.62 8.98 5.36
CA THR A 360 -19.51 7.92 4.87
C THR A 360 -18.74 6.99 3.93
N PHE A 361 -18.05 7.55 2.93
CA PHE A 361 -17.30 6.76 1.96
C PHE A 361 -16.14 6.00 2.61
N VAL A 362 -15.39 6.65 3.52
CA VAL A 362 -14.31 5.98 4.27
C VAL A 362 -14.83 4.78 5.06
N ALA A 363 -15.96 4.92 5.77
CA ALA A 363 -16.52 3.84 6.58
C ALA A 363 -16.95 2.64 5.71
N VAL A 364 -17.63 2.89 4.59
CA VAL A 364 -18.11 1.84 3.67
C VAL A 364 -16.95 1.18 2.91
N VAL A 365 -15.97 1.96 2.43
CA VAL A 365 -14.78 1.42 1.73
C VAL A 365 -13.94 0.58 2.69
N SER A 366 -13.76 1.02 3.94
CA SER A 366 -13.05 0.23 4.96
C SER A 366 -13.77 -1.09 5.27
N ALA A 367 -15.10 -1.08 5.28
CA ALA A 367 -15.90 -2.30 5.47
C ALA A 367 -15.71 -3.28 4.30
N ALA A 368 -15.61 -2.76 3.07
CA ALA A 368 -15.32 -3.56 1.89
C ALA A 368 -13.88 -4.11 1.90
N ALA A 369 -12.91 -3.38 2.45
CA ALA A 369 -11.53 -3.84 2.61
C ALA A 369 -11.40 -4.97 3.66
N ALA A 370 -12.13 -4.88 4.76
CA ALA A 370 -12.06 -5.84 5.87
C ALA A 370 -12.84 -7.15 5.60
N ALA A 371 -13.75 -7.16 4.64
CA ALA A 371 -14.63 -8.29 4.38
C ALA A 371 -13.97 -9.32 3.45
N ALA A 372 -13.40 -10.39 4.03
CA ALA A 372 -12.85 -11.53 3.28
C ALA A 372 -13.87 -12.20 2.31
N ALA A 373 -15.16 -11.94 2.50
CA ALA A 373 -16.25 -12.47 1.66
C ALA A 373 -16.70 -11.54 0.51
N LEU A 374 -16.08 -10.37 0.33
CA LEU A 374 -16.43 -9.39 -0.70
C LEU A 374 -15.22 -9.06 -1.58
N PRO A 375 -14.99 -9.80 -2.68
CA PRO A 375 -13.93 -9.46 -3.63
C PRO A 375 -14.07 -8.03 -4.18
N SER A 376 -12.95 -7.32 -4.37
CA SER A 376 -12.91 -5.92 -4.88
C SER A 376 -13.71 -5.68 -6.16
N VAL A 377 -13.87 -6.73 -6.98
CA VAL A 377 -14.62 -6.71 -8.24
C VAL A 377 -16.13 -6.50 -7.99
N CYS A 378 -16.66 -7.01 -6.88
CA CYS A 378 -18.09 -7.00 -6.57
C CYS A 378 -18.54 -5.73 -5.82
N SER A 379 -17.69 -5.14 -4.98
CA SER A 379 -18.04 -4.01 -4.11
C SER A 379 -17.06 -2.84 -4.21
N GLY A 380 -15.75 -3.11 -4.21
CA GLY A 380 -14.69 -2.08 -4.20
C GLY A 380 -14.67 -1.16 -5.42
N LYS A 381 -14.64 -1.72 -6.64
CA LYS A 381 -14.63 -0.93 -7.89
C LYS A 381 -15.94 -0.14 -8.10
N PRO A 382 -17.14 -0.70 -7.85
CA PRO A 382 -18.39 0.06 -7.83
C PRO A 382 -18.40 1.20 -6.81
N LEU A 383 -17.88 0.99 -5.59
CA LEU A 383 -17.76 2.05 -4.58
C LEU A 383 -16.82 3.17 -5.03
N HIS A 384 -15.66 2.82 -5.59
CA HIS A 384 -14.73 3.81 -6.15
C HIS A 384 -15.40 4.63 -7.26
N ALA A 385 -16.18 3.99 -8.15
CA ALA A 385 -16.96 4.72 -9.15
C ALA A 385 -18.02 5.66 -8.53
N GLN A 386 -18.60 5.31 -7.38
CA GLN A 386 -19.53 6.19 -6.65
C GLN A 386 -18.79 7.37 -5.99
N VAL A 387 -17.59 7.16 -5.43
CA VAL A 387 -16.72 8.22 -4.91
C VAL A 387 -16.44 9.27 -5.99
N ILE A 388 -16.08 8.82 -7.20
CA ILE A 388 -15.85 9.69 -8.36
C ILE A 388 -17.14 10.43 -8.75
N LYS A 389 -18.28 9.74 -8.83
CA LYS A 389 -19.58 10.38 -9.14
C LYS A 389 -20.01 11.41 -8.11
N ALA A 390 -19.62 11.23 -6.85
CA ALA A 390 -19.92 12.13 -5.75
C ALA A 390 -18.94 13.32 -5.66
N GLY A 391 -17.88 13.36 -6.45
CA GLY A 391 -16.91 14.47 -6.49
C GLY A 391 -15.82 14.38 -5.41
N TRP A 392 -15.57 13.19 -4.86
CA TRP A 392 -14.58 12.95 -3.81
C TRP A 392 -13.26 12.35 -4.33
N GLU A 393 -13.05 12.32 -5.65
CA GLU A 393 -11.86 11.74 -6.29
C GLU A 393 -10.54 12.46 -5.96
N SER A 394 -10.62 13.71 -5.48
CA SER A 394 -9.45 14.49 -5.06
C SER A 394 -9.20 14.44 -3.54
N SER A 395 -10.06 13.78 -2.77
CA SER A 395 -9.85 13.61 -1.33
C SER A 395 -8.71 12.63 -1.06
N VAL A 396 -7.67 13.13 -0.39
CA VAL A 396 -6.55 12.31 0.10
C VAL A 396 -7.03 11.28 1.14
N PHE A 397 -8.00 11.66 1.99
CA PHE A 397 -8.52 10.80 3.05
C PHE A 397 -9.27 9.60 2.47
N VAL A 398 -10.14 9.82 1.47
CA VAL A 398 -10.83 8.73 0.76
C VAL A 398 -9.83 7.93 -0.08
N GLY A 399 -8.88 8.61 -0.75
CA GLY A 399 -7.82 7.99 -1.54
C GLY A 399 -6.98 6.97 -0.73
N ASN A 400 -6.58 7.32 0.49
CA ASN A 400 -5.84 6.42 1.39
C ASN A 400 -6.63 5.13 1.68
N THR A 401 -7.93 5.25 1.99
CA THR A 401 -8.78 4.07 2.25
C THR A 401 -9.04 3.22 1.00
N LEU A 402 -9.12 3.84 -0.18
CA LEU A 402 -9.26 3.11 -1.44
C LEU A 402 -7.99 2.34 -1.80
N ILE A 403 -6.81 2.92 -1.57
CA ILE A 403 -5.53 2.23 -1.78
C ILE A 403 -5.44 0.98 -0.89
N ASN A 404 -5.74 1.12 0.41
CA ASN A 404 -5.77 -0.02 1.33
C ASN A 404 -6.81 -1.08 0.89
N MET A 405 -8.00 -0.66 0.43
CA MET A 405 -9.02 -1.58 -0.12
C MET A 405 -8.50 -2.35 -1.34
N TYR A 406 -7.75 -1.71 -2.23
CA TYR A 406 -7.15 -2.41 -3.37
C TYR A 406 -6.05 -3.40 -2.96
N PHE A 407 -5.17 -3.03 -2.02
CA PHE A 407 -4.12 -3.95 -1.52
C PHE A 407 -4.68 -5.15 -0.76
N THR A 408 -5.69 -4.95 0.09
CA THR A 408 -6.37 -6.03 0.83
C THR A 408 -7.11 -7.02 -0.06
N ASN A 409 -7.35 -6.66 -1.32
CA ASN A 409 -7.98 -7.50 -2.34
C ASN A 409 -7.00 -7.93 -3.44
N ASP A 410 -5.70 -7.94 -3.15
CA ASP A 410 -4.62 -8.38 -4.05
C ASP A 410 -4.57 -7.66 -5.41
N GLU A 411 -5.05 -6.41 -5.49
CA GLU A 411 -5.15 -5.62 -6.72
C GLU A 411 -4.14 -4.45 -6.72
N SER A 412 -2.85 -4.79 -6.66
CA SER A 412 -1.74 -3.83 -6.54
C SER A 412 -1.68 -2.80 -7.69
N VAL A 413 -1.98 -3.22 -8.92
CA VAL A 413 -1.97 -2.34 -10.11
C VAL A 413 -3.02 -1.22 -9.99
N SER A 414 -4.21 -1.53 -9.49
CA SER A 414 -5.29 -0.54 -9.31
C SER A 414 -4.90 0.50 -8.24
N ALA A 415 -4.22 0.07 -7.18
CA ALA A 415 -3.67 0.96 -6.16
C ALA A 415 -2.61 1.91 -6.74
N GLN A 416 -1.70 1.42 -7.58
CA GLN A 416 -0.69 2.23 -8.25
C GLN A 416 -1.31 3.30 -9.17
N ILE A 417 -2.31 2.93 -9.98
CA ILE A 417 -3.00 3.89 -10.85
C ILE A 417 -3.67 5.00 -10.04
N LEU A 418 -4.35 4.65 -8.94
CA LEU A 418 -4.99 5.63 -8.06
C LEU A 418 -3.96 6.57 -7.42
N PHE A 419 -2.85 6.00 -6.93
CA PHE A 419 -1.74 6.77 -6.37
C PHE A 419 -1.17 7.78 -7.37
N ASP A 420 -0.94 7.37 -8.62
CA ASP A 420 -0.40 8.24 -9.66
C ASP A 420 -1.40 9.32 -10.09
N THR A 421 -2.71 9.04 -10.00
CA THR A 421 -3.78 9.98 -10.35
C THR A 421 -3.90 11.13 -9.33
N LEU A 422 -3.60 10.88 -8.05
CA LEU A 422 -3.72 11.89 -6.99
C LEU A 422 -2.52 12.86 -7.01
N THR A 423 -2.80 14.15 -7.19
CA THR A 423 -1.76 15.20 -7.31
C THR A 423 -1.11 15.58 -5.98
N VAL A 424 -1.86 15.47 -4.87
CA VAL A 424 -1.38 15.72 -3.50
C VAL A 424 -1.35 14.39 -2.77
N LYS A 425 -0.16 14.00 -2.30
CA LYS A 425 0.10 12.75 -1.58
C LYS A 425 0.59 13.10 -0.19
N ASP A 426 -0.03 12.53 0.83
CA ASP A 426 0.42 12.67 2.22
C ASP A 426 1.28 11.48 2.66
N VAL A 427 1.86 11.58 3.86
CA VAL A 427 2.74 10.54 4.43
C VAL A 427 1.99 9.20 4.57
N ILE A 428 0.69 9.25 4.88
CA ILE A 428 -0.15 8.06 5.06
C ILE A 428 -0.26 7.30 3.74
N MET A 429 -0.51 8.00 2.63
CA MET A 429 -0.59 7.40 1.30
C MET A 429 0.69 6.67 0.89
N TRP A 430 1.84 7.30 1.11
CA TRP A 430 3.14 6.66 0.86
C TRP A 430 3.35 5.42 1.74
N THR A 431 2.92 5.51 3.01
CA THR A 431 3.02 4.41 3.96
C THR A 431 2.15 3.22 3.55
N GLU A 432 0.94 3.48 3.05
CA GLU A 432 0.04 2.46 2.49
C GLU A 432 0.65 1.79 1.25
N MET A 433 1.27 2.53 0.34
CA MET A 433 1.96 1.94 -0.83
C MET A 433 3.12 1.03 -0.40
N VAL A 434 3.93 1.45 0.57
CA VAL A 434 5.06 0.65 1.07
C VAL A 434 4.55 -0.59 1.82
N ALA A 435 3.55 -0.44 2.69
CA ALA A 435 2.99 -1.53 3.48
C ALA A 435 2.21 -2.53 2.62
N GLY A 436 1.41 -2.06 1.66
CA GLY A 436 0.64 -2.89 0.75
C GLY A 436 1.52 -3.76 -0.14
N HIS A 437 2.53 -3.18 -0.77
CA HIS A 437 3.50 -3.96 -1.56
C HIS A 437 4.31 -4.94 -0.70
N ALA A 438 4.69 -4.55 0.52
CA ALA A 438 5.36 -5.47 1.46
C ALA A 438 4.46 -6.66 1.83
N ALA A 439 3.16 -6.43 2.05
CA ALA A 439 2.21 -7.49 2.42
C ALA A 439 1.98 -8.51 1.29
N LEU A 440 2.03 -8.08 0.03
CA LEU A 440 1.90 -8.94 -1.15
C LEU A 440 3.19 -9.69 -1.50
N GLY A 441 4.28 -9.50 -0.74
CA GLY A 441 5.59 -10.11 -1.03
C GLY A 441 6.36 -9.40 -2.16
N GLU A 442 5.87 -8.26 -2.64
CA GLU A 442 6.50 -7.45 -3.69
C GLU A 442 7.56 -6.49 -3.09
N GLY A 443 8.52 -7.05 -2.34
CA GLY A 443 9.46 -6.29 -1.53
C GLY A 443 10.30 -5.25 -2.30
N GLU A 444 10.63 -5.52 -3.57
CA GLU A 444 11.39 -4.58 -4.40
C GLU A 444 10.60 -3.30 -4.69
N LEU A 445 9.30 -3.44 -4.98
CA LEU A 445 8.41 -2.30 -5.21
C LEU A 445 8.20 -1.51 -3.91
N ALA A 446 8.02 -2.19 -2.78
CA ALA A 446 7.92 -1.55 -1.47
C ALA A 446 9.14 -0.64 -1.19
N LEU A 447 10.36 -1.13 -1.45
CA LEU A 447 11.58 -0.34 -1.28
C LEU A 447 11.71 0.80 -2.31
N LYS A 448 11.24 0.59 -3.54
CA LYS A 448 11.20 1.64 -4.57
C LYS A 448 10.28 2.80 -4.17
N TYR A 449 9.08 2.50 -3.65
CA TYR A 449 8.17 3.52 -3.15
C TYR A 449 8.72 4.22 -1.90
N PHE A 450 9.37 3.48 -0.99
CA PHE A 450 10.02 4.07 0.18
C PHE A 450 11.16 5.03 -0.21
N ALA A 451 12.01 4.65 -1.17
CA ALA A 451 13.04 5.54 -1.70
C ALA A 451 12.46 6.79 -2.39
N SER A 452 11.33 6.65 -3.08
CA SER A 452 10.65 7.76 -3.75
C SER A 452 10.04 8.73 -2.73
N MET A 453 9.42 8.22 -1.66
CA MET A 453 8.94 9.01 -0.52
C MET A 453 10.05 9.88 0.08
N LEU A 454 11.24 9.31 0.29
CA LEU A 454 12.42 10.03 0.79
C LEU A 454 12.91 11.10 -0.19
N LYS A 455 12.92 10.80 -1.49
CA LYS A 455 13.37 11.72 -2.55
C LYS A 455 12.46 12.95 -2.67
N GLU A 456 11.16 12.79 -2.45
CA GLU A 456 10.20 13.89 -2.42
C GLU A 456 10.25 14.72 -1.11
N GLY A 457 11.06 14.31 -0.13
CA GLY A 457 11.26 15.04 1.12
C GLY A 457 10.14 14.85 2.15
N HIS A 458 9.31 13.81 1.99
CA HIS A 458 8.27 13.48 2.97
C HIS A 458 8.89 12.93 4.26
N LYS A 459 8.23 13.23 5.38
CA LYS A 459 8.69 12.78 6.69
C LYS A 459 8.35 11.30 6.86
N VAL A 460 9.34 10.50 7.24
CA VAL A 460 9.17 9.07 7.46
C VAL A 460 8.45 8.82 8.78
N ASP A 461 7.55 7.84 8.79
CA ASP A 461 6.85 7.39 10.00
C ASP A 461 7.34 6.00 10.44
N SER A 462 6.93 5.55 11.63
CA SER A 462 7.37 4.26 12.17
C SER A 462 6.85 3.06 11.37
N PHE A 463 5.68 3.20 10.72
CA PHE A 463 5.05 2.11 9.98
C PHE A 463 5.72 1.89 8.63
N SER A 464 5.98 2.94 7.85
CA SER A 464 6.73 2.85 6.59
C SER A 464 8.13 2.28 6.78
N LEU A 465 8.84 2.68 7.84
CA LEU A 465 10.14 2.10 8.21
C LEU A 465 10.05 0.61 8.53
N SER A 466 9.07 0.22 9.34
CA SER A 466 8.89 -1.19 9.73
C SER A 466 8.58 -2.05 8.51
N SER A 467 7.70 -1.59 7.61
CA SER A 467 7.35 -2.30 6.37
C SER A 467 8.52 -2.40 5.39
N ALA A 468 9.32 -1.32 5.23
CA ALA A 468 10.53 -1.35 4.42
C ALA A 468 11.59 -2.31 4.99
N LEU A 469 11.78 -2.30 6.32
CA LEU A 469 12.71 -3.22 7.00
C LEU A 469 12.28 -4.68 6.86
N ASN A 470 11.00 -4.99 7.03
CA ASN A 470 10.49 -6.35 6.79
C ASN A 470 10.72 -6.77 5.34
N SER A 471 10.45 -5.89 4.37
CA SER A 471 10.71 -6.15 2.95
C SER A 471 12.20 -6.45 2.70
N THR A 472 13.13 -5.71 3.33
CA THR A 472 14.57 -6.02 3.23
C THR A 472 14.95 -7.34 3.88
N ALA A 473 14.25 -7.72 4.95
CA ALA A 473 14.47 -8.98 5.66
C ALA A 473 14.06 -10.17 4.79
N ASP A 474 12.93 -10.05 4.09
CA ASP A 474 12.41 -11.09 3.21
C ASP A 474 13.21 -11.20 1.90
N LEU A 475 13.78 -10.10 1.41
CA LEU A 475 14.70 -10.07 0.26
C LEU A 475 16.16 -10.45 0.60
N ALA A 476 16.48 -10.75 1.86
CA ALA A 476 17.85 -10.99 2.35
C ALA A 476 18.86 -9.86 2.01
N GLY A 477 18.38 -8.60 1.90
CA GLY A 477 19.17 -7.44 1.47
C GLY A 477 19.89 -6.72 2.62
N LEU A 478 21.01 -7.26 3.13
CA LEU A 478 21.70 -6.72 4.32
C LEU A 478 22.16 -5.26 4.15
N LYS A 479 22.74 -4.90 3.00
CA LYS A 479 23.24 -3.53 2.75
C LYS A 479 22.10 -2.51 2.77
N GLN A 480 20.96 -2.85 2.17
CA GLN A 480 19.75 -2.02 2.18
C GLN A 480 19.22 -1.89 3.61
N GLY A 481 19.22 -2.98 4.37
CA GLY A 481 18.86 -2.98 5.79
C GLY A 481 19.73 -2.07 6.65
N GLU A 482 21.06 -2.07 6.44
CA GLU A 482 21.99 -1.15 7.13
C GLU A 482 21.72 0.32 6.77
N MET A 483 21.40 0.61 5.51
CA MET A 483 21.00 1.95 5.07
C MET A 483 19.69 2.40 5.76
N LEU A 484 18.71 1.50 5.87
CA LEU A 484 17.46 1.77 6.58
C LEU A 484 17.70 1.95 8.08
N HIS A 485 18.58 1.18 8.70
CA HIS A 485 18.97 1.37 10.09
C HIS A 485 19.59 2.75 10.33
N ALA A 486 20.48 3.22 9.45
CA ALA A 486 20.99 4.59 9.50
C ALA A 486 19.86 5.63 9.38
N GLN A 487 18.82 5.36 8.58
CA GLN A 487 17.64 6.21 8.46
C GLN A 487 16.77 6.21 9.72
N VAL A 488 16.65 5.08 10.43
CA VAL A 488 15.95 4.99 11.73
C VAL A 488 16.60 5.91 12.76
N ILE A 489 17.94 5.86 12.86
CA ILE A 489 18.72 6.71 13.77
C ILE A 489 18.53 8.20 13.41
N LYS A 490 18.69 8.57 12.14
CA LYS A 490 18.49 9.95 11.67
C LYS A 490 17.08 10.49 11.93
N SER A 491 16.09 9.62 11.90
CA SER A 491 14.68 9.99 12.09
C SER A 491 14.26 9.99 13.57
N GLY A 492 15.13 9.52 14.49
CA GLY A 492 14.86 9.46 15.92
C GLY A 492 13.88 8.35 16.34
N TYR A 493 13.73 7.29 15.54
CA TYR A 493 12.83 6.17 15.84
C TYR A 493 13.53 4.99 16.56
N GLU A 494 14.76 5.18 17.04
CA GLU A 494 15.55 4.16 17.75
C GLU A 494 14.87 3.61 19.02
N GLY A 495 14.00 4.40 19.66
CA GLY A 495 13.21 3.97 20.83
C GLY A 495 11.85 3.38 20.49
N ASN A 496 11.46 3.33 19.21
CA ASN A 496 10.15 2.80 18.81
C ASN A 496 10.21 1.27 18.75
N ILE A 497 9.35 0.60 19.52
CA ILE A 497 9.34 -0.87 19.66
C ILE A 497 9.05 -1.59 18.33
N CYS A 498 8.14 -1.07 17.51
CA CYS A 498 7.79 -1.69 16.23
C CYS A 498 8.97 -1.67 15.25
N VAL A 499 9.64 -0.51 15.16
CA VAL A 499 10.82 -0.32 14.29
C VAL A 499 11.99 -1.16 14.81
N SER A 500 12.23 -1.16 16.12
CA SER A 500 13.30 -1.94 16.74
C SER A 500 13.09 -3.45 16.53
N GLY A 501 11.85 -3.94 16.68
CA GLY A 501 11.51 -5.32 16.39
C GLY A 501 11.72 -5.69 14.92
N SER A 502 11.38 -4.81 13.98
CA SER A 502 11.65 -5.02 12.55
C SER A 502 13.15 -4.93 12.20
N LEU A 503 13.94 -4.12 12.90
CA LEU A 503 15.40 -4.10 12.77
C LEU A 503 16.02 -5.42 13.24
N VAL A 504 15.57 -5.92 14.39
CA VAL A 504 16.00 -7.22 14.92
C VAL A 504 15.65 -8.33 13.91
N ASP A 505 14.43 -8.34 13.38
CA ASP A 505 14.00 -9.33 12.36
C ASP A 505 14.87 -9.26 11.09
N MET A 506 15.14 -8.05 10.59
CA MET A 506 15.98 -7.83 9.42
C MET A 506 17.41 -8.35 9.62
N TYR A 507 18.06 -7.99 10.72
CA TYR A 507 19.41 -8.49 10.98
C TYR A 507 19.43 -10.01 11.23
N ALA A 508 18.41 -10.54 11.92
CA ALA A 508 18.28 -11.96 12.22
C ALA A 508 18.09 -12.80 10.95
N LYS A 509 17.13 -12.45 10.07
CA LYS A 509 16.90 -13.16 8.81
C LYS A 509 18.11 -13.08 7.86
N ASN A 510 18.82 -11.96 7.86
CA ASN A 510 19.99 -11.76 7.00
C ASN A 510 21.29 -12.37 7.57
N GLY A 511 21.23 -13.11 8.69
CA GLY A 511 22.38 -13.83 9.27
C GLY A 511 23.34 -12.97 10.10
N ALA A 512 23.08 -11.67 10.23
CA ALA A 512 23.88 -10.74 11.02
C ALA A 512 23.45 -10.73 12.49
N LEU A 513 23.52 -11.89 13.16
CA LEU A 513 23.06 -12.10 14.54
C LEU A 513 23.70 -11.15 15.56
N GLY A 514 24.96 -10.76 15.36
CA GLY A 514 25.63 -9.76 16.21
C GLY A 514 24.98 -8.38 16.13
N GLY A 515 24.51 -7.98 14.93
CA GLY A 515 23.74 -6.77 14.71
C GLY A 515 22.36 -6.86 15.37
N ALA A 516 21.67 -7.99 15.21
CA ALA A 516 20.39 -8.26 15.87
C ALA A 516 20.49 -8.18 17.40
N CYS A 517 21.50 -8.81 18.00
CA CYS A 517 21.77 -8.72 19.43
C CYS A 517 22.03 -7.30 19.90
N SER A 518 22.81 -6.53 19.12
CA SER A 518 23.15 -5.15 19.47
C SER A 518 21.90 -4.28 19.54
N VAL A 519 20.99 -4.41 18.57
CA VAL A 519 19.70 -3.71 18.57
C VAL A 519 18.80 -4.24 19.69
N PHE A 520 18.72 -5.56 19.90
CA PHE A 520 17.90 -6.13 20.97
C PHE A 520 18.31 -5.62 22.37
N CYS A 521 19.62 -5.48 22.62
CA CYS A 521 20.16 -4.97 23.87
C CYS A 521 19.87 -3.49 24.14
N THR A 522 19.51 -2.68 23.13
CA THR A 522 19.11 -1.28 23.35
C THR A 522 17.65 -1.14 23.77
N ILE A 523 16.83 -2.21 23.63
CA ILE A 523 15.40 -2.19 23.93
C ILE A 523 15.18 -2.39 25.44
N GLN A 524 14.59 -1.39 26.13
CA GLN A 524 14.35 -1.46 27.58
C GLN A 524 13.34 -2.54 27.98
N LYS A 525 12.28 -2.73 27.18
CA LYS A 525 11.22 -3.72 27.44
C LYS A 525 10.81 -4.38 26.13
N PRO A 526 11.54 -5.41 25.68
CA PRO A 526 11.23 -6.10 24.43
C PRO A 526 9.86 -6.77 24.49
N ASP A 527 9.09 -6.60 23.43
CA ASP A 527 7.80 -7.28 23.25
C ASP A 527 7.99 -8.69 22.68
N LEU A 528 6.90 -9.45 22.58
CA LEU A 528 6.92 -10.83 22.11
C LEU A 528 7.51 -10.95 20.68
N LYS A 529 7.27 -9.95 19.82
CA LYS A 529 7.82 -9.93 18.45
C LYS A 529 9.34 -9.88 18.48
N CYS A 530 9.94 -9.00 19.29
CA CYS A 530 11.40 -8.90 19.41
C CYS A 530 12.03 -10.23 19.88
N TRP A 531 11.43 -10.88 20.87
CA TRP A 531 11.88 -12.20 21.34
C TRP A 531 11.75 -13.28 20.26
N ASN A 532 10.62 -13.32 19.56
CA ASN A 532 10.38 -14.30 18.49
C ASN A 532 11.37 -14.13 17.33
N SER A 533 11.68 -12.89 16.91
CA SER A 533 12.69 -12.64 15.88
C SER A 533 14.10 -13.08 16.31
N MET A 534 14.46 -12.91 17.59
CA MET A 534 15.74 -13.41 18.12
C MET A 534 15.79 -14.94 18.20
N ILE A 535 14.75 -15.58 18.75
CA ILE A 535 14.66 -17.04 18.87
C ILE A 535 14.67 -17.68 17.49
N GLY A 536 13.88 -17.14 16.55
CA GLY A 536 13.83 -17.59 15.16
C GLY A 536 15.16 -17.36 14.42
N GLY A 537 15.81 -16.22 14.63
CA GLY A 537 17.14 -15.93 14.09
C GLY A 537 18.17 -16.97 14.50
N TYR A 538 18.38 -17.14 15.80
CA TYR A 538 19.33 -18.14 16.32
C TYR A 538 18.97 -19.57 15.89
N GLY A 539 17.67 -19.90 15.89
CA GLY A 539 17.17 -21.20 15.45
C GLY A 539 17.43 -21.52 13.98
N ASN A 540 17.16 -20.58 13.07
CA ASN A 540 17.35 -20.77 11.63
C ASN A 540 18.83 -20.82 11.23
N HIS A 541 19.72 -20.18 12.00
CA HIS A 541 21.17 -20.18 11.79
C HIS A 541 21.90 -21.31 12.54
N GLY A 542 21.17 -22.24 13.18
CA GLY A 542 21.70 -23.48 13.73
C GLY A 542 22.20 -23.42 15.18
N ASP A 543 22.08 -22.28 15.86
CA ASP A 543 22.43 -22.12 17.28
C ASP A 543 21.17 -22.27 18.14
N SER A 544 20.72 -23.52 18.26
CA SER A 544 19.52 -23.86 19.04
C SER A 544 19.71 -23.65 20.54
N GLU A 545 20.93 -23.73 21.07
CA GLU A 545 21.19 -23.51 22.50
C GLU A 545 20.87 -22.08 22.92
N MET A 546 21.34 -21.10 22.16
CA MET A 546 20.98 -19.70 22.39
C MET A 546 19.48 -19.46 22.19
N ALA A 547 18.85 -20.08 21.20
CA ALA A 547 17.40 -19.98 21.00
C ALA A 547 16.60 -20.46 22.23
N PHE A 548 16.97 -21.61 22.82
CA PHE A 548 16.32 -22.13 24.03
C PHE A 548 16.61 -21.30 25.29
N LYS A 549 17.81 -20.74 25.38
CA LYS A 549 18.17 -19.81 26.46
C LYS A 549 17.31 -18.55 26.39
N LEU A 550 17.18 -17.95 25.21
CA LEU A 550 16.34 -16.77 24.97
C LEU A 550 14.87 -17.05 25.28
N PHE A 551 14.35 -18.22 24.90
CA PHE A 551 13.00 -18.64 25.28
C PHE A 551 12.84 -18.72 26.81
N SER A 552 13.80 -19.30 27.50
CA SER A 552 13.78 -19.39 28.96
C SER A 552 13.83 -18.02 29.63
N ASP A 553 14.60 -17.08 29.06
CA ASP A 553 14.68 -15.69 29.52
C ASP A 553 13.36 -14.94 29.28
N MET A 554 12.71 -15.17 28.13
CA MET A 554 11.39 -14.61 27.78
C MET A 554 10.31 -15.03 28.79
N ILE A 555 10.25 -16.31 29.15
CA ILE A 555 9.32 -16.84 30.17
C ILE A 555 9.62 -16.22 31.55
N ARG A 556 10.90 -16.13 31.93
CA ARG A 556 11.32 -15.48 33.19
C ARG A 556 10.95 -14.00 33.24
N GLY A 557 10.87 -13.34 32.07
CA GLY A 557 10.36 -11.99 31.91
C GLY A 557 8.83 -11.85 32.07
N GLY A 558 8.10 -12.95 32.29
CA GLY A 558 6.64 -12.96 32.49
C GLY A 558 5.83 -12.87 31.19
N LEU A 559 6.47 -13.05 30.03
CA LEU A 559 5.79 -13.10 28.74
C LEU A 559 5.29 -14.53 28.46
N LYS A 560 4.06 -14.64 27.95
CA LYS A 560 3.49 -15.92 27.51
C LYS A 560 3.87 -16.19 26.04
N PRO A 561 4.33 -17.40 25.70
CA PRO A 561 4.58 -17.79 24.32
C PRO A 561 3.32 -17.71 23.46
N ASP A 562 3.51 -17.43 22.18
CA ASP A 562 2.45 -17.55 21.18
C ASP A 562 2.78 -18.64 20.15
N HIS A 563 1.91 -18.77 19.15
CA HIS A 563 2.09 -19.69 18.04
C HIS A 563 3.39 -19.43 17.26
N VAL A 564 3.84 -18.19 17.13
CA VAL A 564 5.09 -17.86 16.42
C VAL A 564 6.30 -18.31 17.25
N THR A 565 6.28 -18.13 18.58
CA THR A 565 7.35 -18.61 19.46
C THR A 565 7.58 -20.11 19.28
N TYR A 566 6.50 -20.90 19.31
CA TYR A 566 6.60 -22.36 19.16
C TYR A 566 7.01 -22.78 17.75
N ILE A 567 6.60 -22.06 16.69
CA ILE A 567 7.13 -22.28 15.34
C ILE A 567 8.64 -22.07 15.32
N SER A 568 9.15 -20.98 15.89
CA SER A 568 10.59 -20.69 15.93
C SER A 568 11.37 -21.78 16.67
N LEU A 569 10.85 -22.29 17.79
CA LEU A 569 11.45 -23.37 18.56
C LEU A 569 11.43 -24.71 17.81
N LEU A 570 10.30 -25.07 17.17
CA LEU A 570 10.18 -26.30 16.39
C LEU A 570 11.06 -26.25 15.14
N SER A 571 11.16 -25.08 14.49
CA SER A 571 12.09 -24.84 13.37
C SER A 571 13.54 -25.01 13.83
N ALA A 572 13.93 -24.43 14.97
CA ALA A 572 15.26 -24.62 15.56
C ALA A 572 15.55 -26.09 15.84
N CYS A 573 14.58 -26.84 16.38
CA CYS A 573 14.72 -28.28 16.58
C CYS A 573 14.88 -29.02 15.25
N SER A 574 14.11 -28.65 14.22
CA SER A 574 14.18 -29.22 12.87
C SER A 574 15.52 -28.99 12.19
N HIS A 575 16.12 -27.80 12.36
CA HIS A 575 17.44 -27.47 11.80
C HIS A 575 18.60 -28.15 12.52
N CYS A 576 18.45 -28.47 13.81
CA CYS A 576 19.48 -29.14 14.62
C CYS A 576 19.21 -30.64 14.85
N GLY A 577 18.15 -31.22 14.26
CA GLY A 577 17.80 -32.64 14.42
C GLY A 577 17.38 -33.05 15.85
N LEU A 578 16.93 -32.12 16.70
CA LEU A 578 16.65 -32.36 18.13
C LEU A 578 15.23 -32.90 18.36
N VAL A 579 14.98 -34.17 18.00
CA VAL A 579 13.65 -34.80 18.04
C VAL A 579 12.99 -34.74 19.42
N GLU A 580 13.70 -35.12 20.48
CA GLU A 580 13.13 -35.17 21.83
C GLU A 580 12.73 -33.77 22.34
N LYS A 581 13.54 -32.74 22.04
CA LYS A 581 13.19 -31.35 22.36
C LYS A 581 12.03 -30.85 21.50
N GLY A 582 11.97 -31.23 20.23
CA GLY A 582 10.84 -30.92 19.35
C GLY A 582 9.52 -31.50 19.88
N LYS A 583 9.51 -32.78 20.28
CA LYS A 583 8.36 -33.44 20.92
C LYS A 583 7.97 -32.76 22.24
N PHE A 584 8.96 -32.37 23.06
CA PHE A 584 8.73 -31.62 24.28
C PHE A 584 8.02 -30.28 24.03
N TYR A 585 8.54 -29.45 23.11
CA TYR A 585 7.92 -28.16 22.80
C TYR A 585 6.57 -28.28 22.10
N TRP A 586 6.36 -29.33 21.30
CA TRP A 586 5.04 -29.67 20.76
C TRP A 586 4.02 -29.92 21.87
N PHE A 587 4.41 -30.66 22.92
CA PHE A 587 3.56 -30.88 24.09
C PHE A 587 3.31 -29.60 24.89
N CYS A 588 4.35 -28.80 25.16
CA CYS A 588 4.22 -27.51 25.85
C CYS A 588 3.24 -26.57 25.14
N MET A 589 3.31 -26.49 23.81
CA MET A 589 2.38 -25.69 23.00
C MET A 589 0.92 -26.10 23.23
N MET A 590 0.63 -27.40 23.26
CA MET A 590 -0.72 -27.91 23.50
C MET A 590 -1.18 -27.64 24.94
N THR A 591 -0.29 -27.76 25.93
CA THR A 591 -0.62 -27.45 27.33
C THR A 591 -0.88 -25.96 27.57
N ASP A 592 -0.24 -25.10 26.79
CA ASP A 592 -0.47 -23.65 26.82
C ASP A 592 -1.78 -23.23 26.11
N GLY A 593 -2.54 -24.19 25.57
CA GLY A 593 -3.83 -23.97 24.89
C GLY A 593 -3.70 -23.49 23.44
N ILE A 594 -2.52 -23.65 22.83
CA ILE A 594 -2.28 -23.25 21.44
C ILE A 594 -2.59 -24.42 20.51
N VAL A 595 -3.53 -24.22 19.59
CA VAL A 595 -3.90 -25.22 18.58
C VAL A 595 -2.85 -25.24 17.46
N PRO A 596 -2.25 -26.40 17.14
CA PRO A 596 -1.25 -26.50 16.06
C PRO A 596 -1.86 -26.11 14.70
N GLY A 597 -1.34 -25.04 14.09
CA GLY A 597 -1.62 -24.65 12.71
C GLY A 597 -0.65 -25.28 11.69
N PHE A 598 -0.89 -25.06 10.39
CA PHE A 598 -0.10 -25.60 9.27
C PHE A 598 1.42 -25.51 9.47
N LYS A 599 1.97 -24.33 9.78
CA LYS A 599 3.43 -24.12 9.96
C LYS A 599 4.05 -24.96 11.09
N HIS A 600 3.29 -25.28 12.14
CA HIS A 600 3.77 -26.15 13.22
C HIS A 600 3.90 -27.59 12.71
N TYR A 601 2.90 -28.08 11.97
CA TYR A 601 2.97 -29.38 11.31
C TYR A 601 4.12 -29.44 10.31
N THR A 602 4.33 -28.39 9.50
CA THR A 602 5.46 -28.31 8.57
C THR A 602 6.80 -28.49 9.30
N SER A 603 6.99 -27.79 10.42
CA SER A 603 8.23 -27.86 11.20
C SER A 603 8.44 -29.23 11.85
N MET A 604 7.37 -29.83 12.39
CA MET A 604 7.44 -31.13 13.06
C MET A 604 7.60 -32.30 12.07
N VAL A 605 6.87 -32.27 10.95
CA VAL A 605 7.04 -33.25 9.85
C VAL A 605 8.45 -33.13 9.28
N SER A 606 8.94 -31.92 9.01
CA SER A 606 10.32 -31.72 8.54
C SER A 606 11.35 -32.28 9.54
N LEU A 607 11.18 -32.05 10.85
CA LEU A 607 12.04 -32.62 11.89
C LEU A 607 12.04 -34.16 11.88
N LEU A 608 10.86 -34.79 11.90
CA LEU A 608 10.77 -36.25 11.91
C LEU A 608 11.30 -36.86 10.61
N SER A 609 10.98 -36.24 9.48
CA SER A 609 11.41 -36.69 8.16
C SER A 609 12.92 -36.61 7.98
N ARG A 610 13.59 -35.53 8.43
CA ARG A 610 15.06 -35.38 8.36
C ARG A 610 15.82 -36.43 9.18
N VAL A 611 15.23 -36.90 10.27
CA VAL A 611 15.84 -37.91 11.15
C VAL A 611 15.49 -39.34 10.72
N GLY A 612 14.67 -39.50 9.68
CA GLY A 612 14.25 -40.80 9.14
C GLY A 612 13.11 -41.46 9.90
N LEU A 613 12.42 -40.74 10.80
CA LEU A 613 11.24 -41.23 11.52
C LEU A 613 9.96 -41.04 10.67
N LEU A 614 9.95 -41.62 9.48
CA LEU A 614 8.94 -41.37 8.44
C LEU A 614 7.54 -41.84 8.86
N GLU A 615 7.43 -43.01 9.49
CA GLU A 615 6.14 -43.55 9.99
C GLU A 615 5.53 -42.68 11.09
N GLU A 616 6.34 -42.14 12.01
CA GLU A 616 5.86 -41.19 13.02
C GLU A 616 5.35 -39.89 12.40
N ALA A 617 5.94 -39.46 11.27
CA ALA A 617 5.48 -38.30 10.53
C ALA A 617 4.13 -38.55 9.84
N VAL A 618 3.91 -39.75 9.28
CA VAL A 618 2.61 -40.17 8.73
C VAL A 618 1.54 -40.17 9.82
N ASP A 619 1.84 -40.76 10.98
CA ASP A 619 0.94 -40.79 12.13
C ASP A 619 0.57 -39.38 12.60
N LEU A 620 1.54 -38.46 12.62
CA LEU A 620 1.30 -37.07 13.01
C LEU A 620 0.34 -36.35 12.05
N ILE A 621 0.50 -36.55 10.73
CA ILE A 621 -0.39 -35.95 9.72
C ILE A 621 -1.79 -36.57 9.85
N ASN A 622 -1.89 -37.89 10.01
CA ASN A 622 -3.17 -38.60 10.09
C ASN A 622 -3.97 -38.28 11.36
N LYS A 623 -3.31 -37.92 12.47
CA LYS A 623 -3.97 -37.52 13.73
C LYS A 623 -4.80 -36.23 13.61
N SER A 624 -4.60 -35.44 12.55
CA SER A 624 -5.31 -34.18 12.35
C SER A 624 -5.98 -34.09 10.98
N LEU A 625 -7.31 -34.00 10.98
CA LEU A 625 -8.13 -33.77 9.79
C LEU A 625 -7.76 -32.48 9.04
N THR A 626 -7.26 -31.46 9.74
CA THR A 626 -6.78 -30.23 9.09
C THR A 626 -5.41 -30.41 8.46
N ALA A 627 -4.51 -31.18 9.08
CA ALA A 627 -3.18 -31.47 8.53
C ALA A 627 -3.27 -32.29 7.23
N LYS A 628 -4.18 -33.26 7.17
CA LYS A 628 -4.38 -34.12 6.01
C LYS A 628 -4.76 -33.36 4.72
N ARG A 629 -5.41 -32.20 4.86
CA ARG A 629 -5.85 -31.34 3.74
C ARG A 629 -4.74 -30.46 3.14
N TYR A 630 -3.50 -30.53 3.64
CA TYR A 630 -2.38 -29.75 3.11
C TYR A 630 -1.43 -30.64 2.30
N PRO A 631 -1.47 -30.60 0.96
CA PRO A 631 -0.59 -31.37 0.08
C PRO A 631 0.91 -31.12 0.34
N GLU A 632 1.26 -29.92 0.82
CA GLU A 632 2.63 -29.52 1.14
C GLU A 632 3.29 -30.43 2.18
N LEU A 633 2.54 -30.89 3.20
CA LEU A 633 3.10 -31.73 4.28
C LEU A 633 3.50 -33.11 3.75
N TRP A 634 2.65 -33.69 2.91
CA TRP A 634 2.92 -34.96 2.24
C TRP A 634 4.06 -34.84 1.22
N ARG A 635 4.20 -33.69 0.53
CA ARG A 635 5.37 -33.43 -0.35
C ARG A 635 6.69 -33.36 0.41
N ILE A 636 6.72 -32.72 1.58
CA ILE A 636 7.93 -32.68 2.43
C ILE A 636 8.34 -34.09 2.86
N LEU A 637 7.35 -34.91 3.23
CA LEU A 637 7.56 -36.30 3.60
C LEU A 637 8.06 -37.13 2.40
N LEU A 638 7.40 -37.02 1.23
CA LEU A 638 7.79 -37.70 -0.01
C LEU A 638 9.22 -37.33 -0.43
N SER A 639 9.57 -36.05 -0.36
CA SER A 639 10.91 -35.52 -0.63
C SER A 639 11.97 -36.22 0.24
N SER A 640 11.67 -36.39 1.53
CA SER A 640 12.57 -37.11 2.46
C SER A 640 12.61 -38.61 2.19
N CYS A 641 11.50 -39.22 1.76
CA CYS A 641 11.46 -40.63 1.36
C CYS A 641 12.39 -40.93 0.18
N VAL A 642 12.63 -39.97 -0.73
CA VAL A 642 13.65 -40.10 -1.80
C VAL A 642 15.04 -40.27 -1.18
N THR A 643 15.38 -39.46 -0.19
CA THR A 643 16.68 -39.50 0.51
C THR A 643 16.87 -40.83 1.26
N PHE A 644 15.85 -41.28 1.98
CA PHE A 644 15.90 -42.53 2.76
C PHE A 644 15.58 -43.79 1.94
N LYS A 645 15.23 -43.64 0.65
CA LYS A 645 14.84 -44.72 -0.27
C LYS A 645 13.66 -45.56 0.24
N ASP A 646 12.77 -44.96 1.03
CA ASP A 646 11.59 -45.64 1.56
C ASP A 646 10.45 -45.59 0.53
N LEU A 647 10.32 -46.69 -0.21
CA LEU A 647 9.29 -46.80 -1.24
C LEU A 647 7.88 -46.84 -0.67
N SER A 648 7.69 -47.40 0.53
CA SER A 648 6.37 -47.67 1.09
C SER A 648 5.68 -46.38 1.53
N VAL A 649 6.34 -45.60 2.39
CA VAL A 649 5.84 -44.31 2.87
C VAL A 649 5.83 -43.29 1.74
N GLY A 650 6.82 -43.33 0.83
CA GLY A 650 6.90 -42.40 -0.29
C GLY A 650 5.75 -42.57 -1.29
N VAL A 651 5.39 -43.79 -1.68
CA VAL A 651 4.22 -44.01 -2.57
C VAL A 651 2.92 -43.59 -1.87
N HIS A 652 2.76 -43.93 -0.59
CA HIS A 652 1.60 -43.51 0.18
C HIS A 652 1.47 -41.97 0.26
N ALA A 653 2.57 -41.26 0.51
CA ALA A 653 2.59 -39.80 0.55
C ALA A 653 2.23 -39.19 -0.82
N ALA A 654 2.72 -39.76 -1.92
CA ALA A 654 2.36 -39.33 -3.26
C ALA A 654 0.87 -39.57 -3.57
N GLU A 655 0.32 -40.73 -3.19
CA GLU A 655 -1.11 -41.04 -3.35
C GLU A 655 -1.99 -40.03 -2.61
N GLN A 656 -1.66 -39.66 -1.37
CA GLN A 656 -2.45 -38.69 -0.60
C GLN A 656 -2.44 -37.28 -1.21
N VAL A 657 -1.39 -36.90 -1.94
CA VAL A 657 -1.35 -35.63 -2.70
C VAL A 657 -2.12 -35.75 -4.01
N LEU A 658 -1.89 -36.83 -4.76
CA LEU A 658 -2.51 -37.06 -6.07
C LEU A 658 -4.02 -37.36 -5.97
N GLU A 659 -4.50 -37.82 -4.81
CA GLU A 659 -5.95 -37.90 -4.50
C GLU A 659 -6.59 -36.50 -4.39
N GLN A 660 -5.83 -35.47 -4.04
CA GLN A 660 -6.32 -34.08 -3.90
C GLN A 660 -6.09 -33.27 -5.17
N ASP A 661 -4.95 -33.46 -5.82
CA ASP A 661 -4.58 -32.84 -7.10
C ASP A 661 -3.84 -33.87 -7.97
N PRO A 662 -4.55 -34.57 -8.88
CA PRO A 662 -3.96 -35.58 -9.76
C PRO A 662 -2.86 -35.05 -10.68
N ASP A 663 -2.83 -33.74 -10.93
CA ASP A 663 -1.96 -33.08 -11.90
C ASP A 663 -0.77 -32.34 -11.23
N ASP A 664 -0.54 -32.50 -9.92
CA ASP A 664 0.60 -31.88 -9.23
C ASP A 664 1.95 -32.41 -9.76
N ILE A 665 2.55 -31.62 -10.65
CA ILE A 665 3.83 -31.90 -11.30
C ILE A 665 4.94 -32.12 -10.27
N SER A 666 4.91 -31.37 -9.16
CA SER A 666 5.92 -31.44 -8.09
C SER A 666 5.96 -32.85 -7.48
N THR A 667 4.79 -33.43 -7.21
CA THR A 667 4.65 -34.77 -6.65
C THR A 667 5.04 -35.85 -7.67
N HIS A 668 4.66 -35.71 -8.94
CA HIS A 668 5.09 -36.64 -9.99
C HIS A 668 6.62 -36.66 -10.15
N VAL A 669 7.28 -35.50 -10.08
CA VAL A 669 8.75 -35.40 -10.13
C VAL A 669 9.39 -36.08 -8.92
N LEU A 670 8.92 -35.79 -7.70
CA LEU A 670 9.44 -36.43 -6.49
C LEU A 670 9.20 -37.94 -6.48
N LEU A 671 8.06 -38.41 -6.95
CA LEU A 671 7.75 -39.83 -7.08
C LEU A 671 8.63 -40.51 -8.13
N SER A 672 8.88 -39.87 -9.27
CA SER A 672 9.86 -40.32 -10.26
C SER A 672 11.27 -40.44 -9.65
N ASN A 673 11.69 -39.45 -8.88
CA ASN A 673 12.99 -39.47 -8.20
C ASN A 673 13.07 -40.59 -7.15
N LEU A 674 11.97 -40.85 -6.42
CA LEU A 674 11.87 -41.98 -5.49
C LEU A 674 12.05 -43.31 -6.23
N TYR A 675 11.31 -43.55 -7.32
CA TYR A 675 11.45 -44.78 -8.11
C TYR A 675 12.85 -44.94 -8.71
N ALA A 676 13.49 -43.84 -9.12
CA ALA A 676 14.88 -43.84 -9.59
C ALA A 676 15.86 -44.22 -8.45
N SER A 677 15.68 -43.65 -7.26
CA SER A 677 16.53 -43.90 -6.08
C SER A 677 16.54 -45.38 -5.63
N VAL A 678 15.43 -46.10 -5.89
CA VAL A 678 15.23 -47.53 -5.58
C VAL A 678 15.51 -48.44 -6.81
N GLY A 679 15.83 -47.87 -7.98
CA GLY A 679 16.20 -48.60 -9.19
C GLY A 679 15.04 -49.18 -10.02
N LYS A 680 13.81 -48.69 -9.83
CA LYS A 680 12.61 -49.13 -10.57
C LYS A 680 12.40 -48.31 -11.85
N TRP A 681 13.27 -48.51 -12.84
CA TRP A 681 13.31 -47.71 -14.07
C TRP A 681 12.06 -47.79 -14.95
N ASP A 682 11.31 -48.90 -14.93
CA ASP A 682 10.06 -49.02 -15.68
C ASP A 682 8.98 -48.05 -15.16
N ASN A 683 8.90 -47.90 -13.83
CA ASN A 683 7.99 -46.96 -13.18
C ASN A 683 8.42 -45.51 -13.41
N VAL A 684 9.73 -45.24 -13.42
CA VAL A 684 10.30 -43.93 -13.80
C VAL A 684 9.91 -43.58 -15.23
N ALA A 685 10.03 -44.52 -16.17
CA ALA A 685 9.65 -44.30 -17.56
C ALA A 685 8.14 -44.03 -17.70
N ALA A 686 7.30 -44.74 -16.96
CA ALA A 686 5.85 -44.51 -16.90
C ALA A 686 5.49 -43.12 -16.34
N ILE A 687 6.10 -42.73 -15.22
CA ILE A 687 5.86 -41.43 -14.60
C ILE A 687 6.43 -40.29 -15.46
N ARG A 688 7.64 -40.42 -16.01
CA ARG A 688 8.21 -39.44 -16.96
C ARG A 688 7.40 -39.34 -18.25
N LYS A 689 6.64 -40.38 -18.63
CA LYS A 689 5.67 -40.32 -19.74
C LYS A 689 4.41 -39.54 -19.34
N ASN A 690 3.91 -39.72 -18.12
CA ASN A 690 2.82 -38.91 -17.56
C ASN A 690 3.25 -37.44 -17.39
N ILE A 691 4.44 -37.18 -16.82
CA ILE A 691 5.03 -35.84 -16.71
C ILE A 691 5.19 -35.20 -18.10
N ARG A 692 5.64 -35.93 -19.12
CA ARG A 692 5.70 -35.41 -20.51
C ARG A 692 4.33 -35.13 -21.13
N GLY A 693 3.28 -35.79 -20.64
CA GLY A 693 1.89 -35.47 -20.96
C GLY A 693 1.39 -34.20 -20.25
N LEU A 694 1.87 -33.97 -19.01
CA LEU A 694 1.52 -32.86 -18.13
C LEU A 694 2.38 -31.59 -18.32
N MET A 695 3.60 -31.70 -18.85
CA MET A 695 4.54 -30.59 -19.01
C MET A 695 4.32 -29.81 -20.32
N THR A 696 4.01 -28.52 -20.17
CA THR A 696 4.26 -27.45 -21.14
C THR A 696 5.59 -26.78 -20.74
N GLU A 697 6.66 -27.05 -21.50
CA GLU A 697 8.00 -26.39 -21.49
C GLU A 697 8.69 -26.21 -20.10
N LYS A 698 9.77 -26.98 -19.87
CA LYS A 698 10.64 -26.85 -18.68
C LYS A 698 11.37 -25.50 -18.73
N GLU A 699 11.19 -24.62 -17.76
CA GLU A 699 12.20 -23.58 -17.46
C GLU A 699 13.28 -24.22 -16.57
N PRO A 700 14.56 -24.19 -16.96
CA PRO A 700 15.63 -24.74 -16.15
C PRO A 700 15.82 -23.90 -14.88
N GLY A 701 16.03 -24.56 -13.73
CA GLY A 701 16.42 -23.88 -12.50
C GLY A 701 17.79 -23.22 -12.67
N LEU A 702 17.86 -21.91 -12.44
CA LEU A 702 19.07 -21.12 -12.57
C LEU A 702 19.65 -20.83 -11.17
N SER A 703 20.90 -21.23 -10.92
CA SER A 703 21.70 -20.86 -9.75
C SER A 703 22.64 -19.72 -10.10
N TRP A 704 23.10 -18.90 -9.15
CA TRP A 704 24.10 -17.87 -9.47
C TRP A 704 25.16 -17.68 -8.38
N ILE A 705 26.36 -17.27 -8.78
CA ILE A 705 27.47 -16.91 -7.90
C ILE A 705 28.06 -15.55 -8.29
N GLU A 706 28.40 -14.71 -7.31
CA GLU A 706 29.06 -13.44 -7.56
C GLU A 706 30.59 -13.58 -7.41
N ILE A 707 31.34 -13.51 -8.51
CA ILE A 707 32.81 -13.52 -8.52
C ILE A 707 33.30 -12.15 -8.96
N LYS A 708 34.07 -11.47 -8.10
CA LYS A 708 34.69 -10.15 -8.37
C LYS A 708 33.68 -9.09 -8.88
N LYS A 709 32.47 -9.05 -8.31
CA LYS A 709 31.36 -8.14 -8.66
C LYS A 709 30.63 -8.44 -9.97
N MET A 710 30.77 -9.65 -10.51
CA MET A 710 29.93 -10.15 -11.60
C MET A 710 29.13 -11.36 -11.12
N VAL A 711 27.83 -11.36 -11.44
CA VAL A 711 26.92 -12.46 -11.14
C VAL A 711 26.94 -13.44 -12.31
N HIS A 712 27.42 -14.65 -12.05
CA HIS A 712 27.45 -15.77 -12.98
C HIS A 712 26.24 -16.65 -12.70
N VAL A 713 25.43 -16.91 -13.72
CA VAL A 713 24.20 -17.70 -13.61
C VAL A 713 24.45 -19.04 -14.32
N PHE A 714 24.04 -20.15 -13.69
CA PHE A 714 24.23 -21.52 -14.15
C PHE A 714 22.88 -22.23 -14.22
N SER A 715 22.68 -23.05 -15.24
CA SER A 715 21.61 -24.04 -15.23
C SER A 715 22.18 -25.42 -14.88
N ALA A 716 21.34 -26.35 -14.41
CA ALA A 716 21.77 -27.71 -14.08
C ALA A 716 22.42 -28.47 -15.26
N ASP A 717 22.15 -28.03 -16.50
CA ASP A 717 22.64 -28.62 -17.76
C ASP A 717 23.76 -27.79 -18.43
N ASP A 718 24.37 -26.83 -17.72
CA ASP A 718 25.32 -25.88 -18.32
C ASP A 718 26.76 -26.44 -18.35
N GLU A 719 27.16 -27.03 -19.49
CA GLU A 719 28.53 -27.52 -19.74
C GLU A 719 29.43 -26.47 -20.43
N CYS A 720 28.92 -25.27 -20.70
CA CYS A 720 29.50 -24.34 -21.66
C CYS A 720 30.49 -23.33 -21.08
N HIS A 721 30.84 -23.41 -19.79
CA HIS A 721 31.72 -22.42 -19.15
C HIS A 721 33.19 -22.60 -19.55
N SER A 722 33.84 -21.54 -20.02
CA SER A 722 35.22 -21.58 -20.56
C SER A 722 36.31 -21.94 -19.53
N GLN A 723 36.00 -21.90 -18.24
CA GLN A 723 36.86 -22.30 -17.13
C GLN A 723 36.25 -23.43 -16.30
N ILE A 724 35.36 -24.25 -16.86
CA ILE A 724 34.68 -25.32 -16.12
C ILE A 724 35.68 -26.29 -15.49
N ASP A 725 36.83 -26.51 -16.12
CA ASP A 725 37.91 -27.36 -15.59
C ASP A 725 38.68 -26.66 -14.45
N ASP A 726 38.95 -25.35 -14.51
CA ASP A 726 39.52 -24.61 -13.37
C ASP A 726 38.52 -24.55 -12.19
N CYS A 727 37.22 -24.42 -12.48
CA CYS A 727 36.17 -24.46 -11.47
C CYS A 727 36.02 -25.84 -10.86
N ARG A 728 36.15 -26.92 -11.65
CA ARG A 728 36.17 -28.32 -11.18
C ARG A 728 37.43 -28.60 -10.37
N ASP A 729 38.59 -28.13 -10.81
CA ASP A 729 39.86 -28.27 -10.11
C ASP A 729 39.88 -27.47 -8.81
N GLU A 730 39.26 -26.28 -8.79
CA GLU A 730 39.07 -25.50 -7.57
C GLU A 730 38.03 -26.16 -6.64
N LEU A 731 36.96 -26.76 -7.18
CA LEU A 731 36.01 -27.59 -6.42
C LEU A 731 36.73 -28.79 -5.79
N LEU A 732 37.63 -29.44 -6.54
CA LEU A 732 38.46 -30.57 -6.12
C LEU A 732 39.53 -30.13 -5.10
N ARG A 733 40.10 -28.93 -5.23
CA ARG A 733 41.05 -28.34 -4.28
C ARG A 733 40.36 -27.94 -2.98
N ILE A 734 39.18 -27.34 -3.08
CA ILE A 734 38.31 -27.03 -1.95
C ILE A 734 37.96 -28.34 -1.25
N LYS A 735 37.52 -29.37 -1.99
CA LYS A 735 37.35 -30.75 -1.52
C LYS A 735 38.62 -31.35 -0.90
N GLY A 736 39.82 -31.06 -1.38
CA GLY A 736 41.04 -31.54 -0.71
C GLY A 736 41.24 -30.95 0.69
N ASN A 737 40.84 -29.69 0.92
CA ASN A 737 41.01 -28.98 2.20
C ASN A 737 40.01 -29.40 3.28
N ILE A 738 39.09 -30.26 2.90
CA ILE A 738 37.80 -30.50 3.49
C ILE A 738 37.81 -31.87 4.18
N GLU A 739 38.41 -32.85 3.51
CA GLU A 739 38.59 -34.23 3.96
C GLU A 739 39.70 -34.24 5.02
N VAL A 740 40.58 -33.23 5.00
CA VAL A 740 41.58 -32.98 6.05
C VAL A 740 40.90 -32.54 7.36
N LEU A 741 39.76 -31.86 7.31
CA LEU A 741 38.97 -31.46 8.48
C LEU A 741 38.12 -32.62 9.05
N ASP A 742 37.72 -33.58 8.22
CA ASP A 742 37.01 -34.82 8.63
C ASP A 742 37.86 -35.78 9.48
N SER A 743 39.18 -35.61 9.50
CA SER A 743 40.09 -36.51 10.23
C SER A 743 40.25 -36.20 11.73
N ARG A 744 39.58 -35.17 12.25
CA ARG A 744 39.63 -34.81 13.69
C ARG A 744 38.23 -34.74 14.28
N ASP A 745 37.80 -35.89 14.82
CA ASP A 745 36.72 -36.10 15.81
C ASP A 745 35.37 -35.42 15.52
N ASN A 746 34.40 -36.16 14.95
CA ASN A 746 32.97 -36.23 15.39
C ASN A 746 32.07 -37.00 14.40
N ASP A 747 31.72 -38.26 14.73
CA ASP A 747 30.88 -39.17 13.93
C ASP A 747 29.39 -38.77 13.76
N LEU A 748 28.94 -37.63 14.31
CA LEU A 748 27.55 -37.16 14.22
C LEU A 748 27.29 -36.16 13.07
N ILE A 749 28.34 -35.53 12.53
CA ILE A 749 28.23 -34.54 11.44
C ILE A 749 28.24 -35.22 10.06
N ALA A 750 28.74 -36.45 9.98
CA ALA A 750 28.88 -37.22 8.74
C ALA A 750 27.55 -37.57 8.05
N ARG A 751 26.41 -37.51 8.76
CA ARG A 751 25.08 -37.77 8.17
C ARG A 751 24.42 -36.55 7.53
N ASP A 752 24.66 -35.35 8.07
CA ASP A 752 24.03 -34.12 7.57
C ASP A 752 24.72 -33.57 6.31
N ALA A 753 26.02 -33.82 6.13
CA ALA A 753 26.76 -33.42 4.94
C ALA A 753 26.32 -34.18 3.67
N GLY A 754 25.97 -35.46 3.79
CA GLY A 754 25.46 -36.27 2.67
C GLY A 754 24.06 -35.84 2.20
N THR A 755 23.17 -35.46 3.12
CA THR A 755 21.78 -35.11 2.78
C THR A 755 21.61 -33.80 2.01
N CYS A 756 22.58 -32.88 2.10
CA CYS A 756 22.52 -31.61 1.40
C CYS A 756 23.17 -31.67 0.00
N LEU A 757 24.06 -32.64 -0.25
CA LEU A 757 24.68 -32.88 -1.56
C LEU A 757 23.81 -33.76 -2.47
N ASP A 758 23.05 -34.72 -1.92
CA ASP A 758 22.24 -35.64 -2.73
C ASP A 758 20.98 -34.99 -3.35
N PHE A 759 20.55 -33.82 -2.86
CA PHE A 759 19.40 -33.10 -3.44
C PHE A 759 19.71 -32.39 -4.77
N CYS A 760 20.99 -32.26 -5.15
CA CYS A 760 21.41 -31.58 -6.37
C CYS A 760 21.88 -32.53 -7.49
N LEU A 761 21.90 -33.86 -7.30
CA LEU A 761 22.48 -34.80 -8.27
C LEU A 761 21.60 -36.04 -8.48
N ILE A 762 20.52 -35.90 -9.27
CA ILE A 762 19.90 -37.04 -9.96
C ILE A 762 19.45 -36.61 -11.39
N GLU A 763 20.40 -36.18 -12.22
CA GLU A 763 20.39 -36.53 -13.66
C GLU A 763 21.80 -37.07 -14.00
N ASP A 764 21.82 -38.36 -14.36
CA ASP A 764 22.88 -39.20 -14.95
C ASP A 764 24.07 -39.75 -14.09
N HIS A 765 24.18 -41.09 -14.11
CA HIS A 765 25.21 -41.90 -13.45
C HIS A 765 26.61 -41.71 -14.05
N ILE A 766 27.61 -41.32 -13.23
CA ILE A 766 28.97 -41.94 -13.07
C ILE A 766 29.69 -41.34 -11.83
N ARG A 767 29.93 -42.19 -10.80
CA ARG A 767 30.95 -42.20 -9.70
C ARG A 767 31.44 -40.87 -9.02
N LEU A 768 30.84 -40.57 -7.85
CA LEU A 768 31.39 -40.44 -6.46
C LEU A 768 32.71 -39.69 -6.16
N GLN A 769 32.66 -38.53 -5.44
CA GLN A 769 32.78 -38.38 -3.95
C GLN A 769 32.99 -36.88 -3.53
N ASP A 770 32.30 -36.43 -2.47
CA ASP A 770 32.47 -35.45 -1.34
C ASP A 770 32.95 -33.96 -1.42
N ILE A 771 32.27 -33.04 -0.67
CA ILE A 771 32.51 -31.59 -0.39
C ILE A 771 31.95 -31.16 1.01
N PRO A 772 32.65 -30.36 1.84
CA PRO A 772 32.25 -29.49 2.95
C PRO A 772 32.32 -27.94 2.81
N SER A 773 31.47 -27.36 3.64
CA SER A 773 31.57 -26.12 4.44
C SER A 773 32.64 -25.06 4.13
N GLN A 774 32.24 -23.99 3.46
CA GLN A 774 32.11 -22.64 4.07
C GLN A 774 31.45 -21.67 3.08
N ALA A 775 30.14 -21.49 3.25
CA ALA A 775 29.26 -20.40 2.81
C ALA A 775 27.88 -21.01 2.55
N LYS A 776 26.92 -20.78 3.44
CA LYS A 776 25.51 -21.13 3.20
C LYS A 776 24.79 -19.90 2.65
N PRO A 777 24.31 -19.87 1.40
CA PRO A 777 23.17 -19.07 0.99
C PRO A 777 21.88 -19.84 1.30
N SER A 778 20.92 -19.16 1.88
CA SER A 778 19.58 -19.68 2.19
C SER A 778 18.74 -19.83 0.92
N CYS A 779 18.48 -21.06 0.48
CA CYS A 779 17.42 -21.39 -0.47
C CYS A 779 16.06 -21.37 0.24
N HIS A 780 15.26 -20.33 0.01
CA HIS A 780 13.80 -20.41 0.15
C HIS A 780 13.21 -20.41 -1.27
N ALA A 781 12.54 -21.51 -1.63
CA ALA A 781 11.73 -21.60 -2.83
C ALA A 781 10.52 -20.66 -2.68
N LEU A 782 10.48 -19.59 -3.47
CA LEU A 782 9.30 -18.78 -3.70
C LEU A 782 8.38 -19.55 -4.66
N CYS A 783 7.29 -20.09 -4.14
CA CYS A 783 6.12 -20.43 -4.96
C CYS A 783 5.51 -19.12 -5.47
N VAL A 784 5.91 -18.68 -6.66
CA VAL A 784 5.20 -17.65 -7.42
C VAL A 784 3.97 -18.31 -8.06
N SER A 785 2.80 -17.77 -7.73
CA SER A 785 1.52 -18.12 -8.36
C SER A 785 1.60 -17.93 -9.89
N PRO A 786 1.13 -18.89 -10.71
CA PRO A 786 1.27 -18.85 -12.15
C PRO A 786 0.10 -18.10 -12.79
N GLU A 787 -0.04 -16.80 -12.58
CA GLU A 787 -0.94 -15.99 -13.41
C GLU A 787 -0.28 -14.65 -13.76
N MET A 788 -0.14 -14.40 -15.06
CA MET A 788 0.22 -13.10 -15.69
C MET A 788 1.70 -12.68 -15.78
N GLY A 789 2.67 -13.61 -15.65
CA GLY A 789 4.10 -13.33 -15.88
C GLY A 789 4.73 -13.88 -17.16
N GLY A 790 4.11 -14.89 -17.80
CA GLY A 790 4.79 -15.72 -18.82
C GLY A 790 5.03 -15.07 -20.19
N LEU A 791 4.32 -13.99 -20.56
CA LEU A 791 4.34 -13.50 -21.94
C LEU A 791 5.54 -12.60 -22.29
N TYR A 792 6.11 -11.86 -21.32
CA TYR A 792 7.33 -11.07 -21.56
C TYR A 792 8.58 -11.95 -21.68
N CYS A 793 8.57 -13.13 -21.03
CA CYS A 793 9.68 -14.08 -21.06
C CYS A 793 9.79 -14.80 -22.41
N PHE A 794 8.70 -15.04 -23.15
CA PHE A 794 8.72 -15.80 -24.40
C PHE A 794 9.44 -15.05 -25.55
N CYS A 795 9.27 -13.72 -25.66
CA CYS A 795 9.99 -12.89 -26.62
C CYS A 795 11.50 -12.78 -26.27
N LEU A 796 11.84 -12.78 -24.98
CA LEU A 796 13.23 -12.84 -24.49
C LEU A 796 13.86 -14.24 -24.68
N PHE A 797 13.08 -15.32 -24.53
CA PHE A 797 13.52 -16.71 -24.75
C PHE A 797 13.85 -16.97 -26.23
N LEU A 798 13.07 -16.41 -27.16
CA LEU A 798 13.36 -16.51 -28.59
C LEU A 798 14.59 -15.67 -28.98
N ALA A 799 14.78 -14.48 -28.40
CA ALA A 799 16.02 -13.72 -28.55
C ALA A 799 17.24 -14.50 -28.02
N ALA A 800 17.11 -15.20 -26.89
CA ALA A 800 18.15 -16.05 -26.31
C ALA A 800 18.43 -17.32 -27.15
N SER A 801 17.46 -17.83 -27.91
CA SER A 801 17.62 -19.00 -28.80
C SER A 801 18.31 -18.69 -30.14
N VAL A 802 18.40 -17.41 -30.51
CA VAL A 802 19.03 -16.91 -31.75
C VAL A 802 20.50 -16.51 -31.52
N LEU A 803 20.82 -16.09 -30.29
CA LEU A 803 22.17 -15.78 -29.79
C LEU A 803 23.19 -16.95 -29.69
N PRO A 804 22.83 -18.26 -29.69
CA PRO A 804 23.85 -19.33 -29.65
C PRO A 804 24.71 -19.35 -30.92
N HIS A 805 24.25 -18.79 -32.02
CA HIS A 805 25.02 -18.70 -33.27
C HIS A 805 25.99 -17.52 -33.35
N VAL A 806 26.09 -16.68 -32.33
CA VAL A 806 27.12 -15.63 -32.23
C VAL A 806 28.27 -16.02 -31.27
N ASN A 807 28.10 -17.08 -30.46
CA ASN A 807 29.17 -17.60 -29.60
C ASN A 807 29.86 -18.86 -30.15
N GLY A 808 29.46 -19.31 -31.36
CA GLY A 808 30.08 -20.44 -32.05
C GLY A 808 30.95 -20.01 -33.22
N ALA A 809 32.15 -19.48 -32.95
CA ALA A 809 33.37 -19.52 -33.79
C ALA A 809 34.25 -18.28 -33.55
N GLY A 810 35.03 -18.27 -32.47
CA GLY A 810 36.06 -17.25 -32.30
C GLY A 810 36.47 -17.11 -30.85
N GLY A 811 37.57 -17.76 -30.46
CA GLY A 811 38.20 -17.48 -29.18
C GLY A 811 38.43 -15.98 -29.02
N LYS A 812 37.87 -15.38 -27.96
CA LYS A 812 38.26 -14.02 -27.56
C LYS A 812 39.68 -14.08 -27.03
N SER A 813 40.61 -13.90 -27.97
CA SER A 813 41.93 -13.35 -27.71
C SER A 813 41.77 -12.12 -26.83
N LEU A 814 42.52 -12.11 -25.73
CA LEU A 814 42.46 -11.16 -24.62
C LEU A 814 42.89 -9.71 -24.98
N ASN A 815 42.80 -9.29 -26.25
CA ASN A 815 43.17 -7.95 -26.72
C ASN A 815 42.52 -7.61 -28.09
N GLN A 816 41.21 -7.83 -28.26
CA GLN A 816 40.53 -7.37 -29.48
C GLN A 816 40.24 -5.87 -29.39
N ILE A 817 40.93 -5.09 -30.24
CA ILE A 817 40.68 -3.67 -30.45
C ILE A 817 39.43 -3.55 -31.32
N CYS A 818 38.49 -2.70 -30.90
CA CYS A 818 37.28 -2.42 -31.68
C CYS A 818 37.65 -1.80 -33.02
N GLY A 819 36.99 -2.23 -34.11
CA GLY A 819 37.19 -1.62 -35.41
C GLY A 819 36.95 -0.10 -35.34
N PRO A 820 37.80 0.75 -35.93
CA PRO A 820 37.70 2.19 -35.77
C PRO A 820 36.36 2.76 -36.26
N ALA A 821 35.76 2.16 -37.29
CA ALA A 821 34.44 2.53 -37.79
C ALA A 821 33.29 2.19 -36.81
N ASP A 822 33.38 1.02 -36.15
CA ASP A 822 32.37 0.58 -35.18
C ASP A 822 32.48 1.40 -33.88
N LEU A 823 33.71 1.73 -33.46
CA LEU A 823 33.98 2.63 -32.34
C LEU A 823 33.42 4.04 -32.61
N GLU A 824 33.67 4.60 -33.80
CA GLU A 824 33.13 5.90 -34.21
C GLU A 824 31.60 5.88 -34.25
N ALA A 825 31.00 4.80 -34.76
CA ALA A 825 29.55 4.63 -34.78
C ALA A 825 28.93 4.60 -33.37
N LEU A 826 29.52 3.86 -32.42
CA LEU A 826 29.04 3.83 -31.04
C LEU A 826 29.25 5.16 -30.30
N LEU A 827 30.36 5.85 -30.54
CA LEU A 827 30.60 7.19 -29.99
C LEU A 827 29.58 8.19 -30.56
N ALA A 828 29.34 8.18 -31.86
CA ALA A 828 28.33 9.01 -32.51
C ALA A 828 26.92 8.70 -31.97
N PHE A 829 26.58 7.43 -31.76
CA PHE A 829 25.34 7.00 -31.14
C PHE A 829 25.19 7.57 -29.72
N SER A 830 26.22 7.41 -28.88
CA SER A 830 26.23 7.93 -27.50
C SER A 830 26.09 9.45 -27.44
N SER A 831 26.72 10.17 -28.38
CA SER A 831 26.67 11.63 -28.46
C SER A 831 25.31 12.18 -28.90
N GLY A 832 24.51 11.35 -29.59
CA GLY A 832 23.15 11.68 -30.03
C GLY A 832 22.09 11.57 -28.93
N LEU A 833 22.44 11.06 -27.74
CA LEU A 833 21.56 10.96 -26.58
C LEU A 833 21.57 12.27 -25.77
N ASP A 834 20.48 12.53 -25.04
CA ASP A 834 20.32 13.77 -24.26
C ASP A 834 21.38 13.86 -23.12
N ARG A 835 21.90 15.06 -22.83
CA ARG A 835 22.97 15.27 -21.83
C ARG A 835 22.47 14.96 -20.40
N ASN A 836 22.89 13.81 -19.86
CA ASN A 836 22.84 13.30 -18.46
C ASN A 836 22.51 11.79 -18.41
N VAL A 837 23.03 11.00 -19.35
CA VAL A 837 22.81 9.54 -19.36
C VAL A 837 23.78 8.86 -18.39
N THR A 838 23.31 8.49 -17.20
CA THR A 838 24.08 7.68 -16.24
C THR A 838 24.14 6.19 -16.62
N GLY A 839 23.37 5.76 -17.62
CA GLY A 839 23.25 4.35 -18.03
C GLY A 839 24.37 3.78 -18.90
N LEU A 840 25.25 4.63 -19.46
CA LEU A 840 26.36 4.23 -20.34
C LEU A 840 27.71 4.29 -19.62
N VAL A 841 27.79 3.71 -18.41
CA VAL A 841 29.03 3.67 -17.63
C VAL A 841 30.08 2.83 -18.35
N GLY A 842 31.25 3.41 -18.58
CA GLY A 842 32.37 2.77 -19.28
C GLY A 842 32.50 3.13 -20.76
N TRP A 843 31.54 3.87 -21.34
CA TRP A 843 31.65 4.39 -22.70
C TRP A 843 32.45 5.69 -22.70
N GLY A 844 33.45 5.84 -23.58
CA GLY A 844 34.18 7.08 -23.67
C GLY A 844 35.21 7.15 -24.80
N PRO A 845 35.56 8.38 -25.25
CA PRO A 845 36.49 8.57 -26.36
C PRO A 845 37.95 8.19 -26.02
N ASN A 846 38.24 7.99 -24.73
CA ASN A 846 39.58 7.66 -24.24
C ASN A 846 39.84 6.15 -24.17
N ASP A 847 38.83 5.31 -24.43
CA ASP A 847 38.96 3.85 -24.40
C ASP A 847 38.79 3.29 -25.83
N PRO A 848 39.87 2.80 -26.47
CA PRO A 848 39.81 2.23 -27.83
C PRO A 848 39.18 0.82 -27.87
N SER A 849 38.83 0.25 -26.71
CA SER A 849 38.30 -1.10 -26.55
C SER A 849 36.76 -1.07 -26.40
N CYS A 850 36.04 -0.63 -27.44
CA CYS A 850 34.56 -0.61 -27.42
C CYS A 850 33.95 -2.00 -27.10
N CYS A 851 34.67 -3.07 -27.42
CA CYS A 851 34.27 -4.45 -27.17
C CYS A 851 34.30 -4.85 -25.68
N SER A 852 34.83 -3.97 -24.81
CA SER A 852 34.79 -4.09 -23.35
C SER A 852 33.74 -3.19 -22.71
N TRP A 853 33.02 -2.39 -23.51
CA TRP A 853 31.99 -1.51 -22.99
C TRP A 853 30.76 -2.28 -22.55
N THR A 854 30.17 -1.83 -21.45
CA THR A 854 28.94 -2.41 -20.91
C THR A 854 27.86 -2.45 -22.00
N GLY A 855 27.33 -3.64 -22.26
CA GLY A 855 26.27 -3.86 -23.25
C GLY A 855 26.73 -4.08 -24.70
N VAL A 856 28.03 -4.09 -24.99
CA VAL A 856 28.57 -4.30 -26.35
C VAL A 856 29.17 -5.69 -26.47
N ALA A 857 28.75 -6.44 -27.49
CA ALA A 857 29.34 -7.74 -27.85
C ALA A 857 30.02 -7.64 -29.22
N CYS A 858 31.28 -8.05 -29.27
CA CYS A 858 32.05 -8.11 -30.51
C CYS A 858 32.45 -9.54 -30.89
N ASP A 859 32.55 -9.78 -32.19
CA ASP A 859 33.22 -10.90 -32.82
C ASP A 859 34.32 -10.38 -33.76
N LEU A 860 35.55 -10.88 -33.63
CA LEU A 860 36.74 -10.43 -34.36
C LEU A 860 36.90 -8.89 -34.46
N GLY A 861 36.59 -8.17 -33.38
CA GLY A 861 36.65 -6.70 -33.31
C GLY A 861 35.50 -5.95 -34.02
N LYS A 862 34.49 -6.66 -34.53
CA LYS A 862 33.24 -6.12 -35.09
C LYS A 862 32.09 -6.24 -34.11
N VAL A 863 31.26 -5.22 -33.98
CA VAL A 863 30.11 -5.23 -33.06
C VAL A 863 28.97 -6.07 -33.64
N VAL A 864 28.63 -7.15 -32.95
CA VAL A 864 27.60 -8.12 -33.34
C VAL A 864 26.37 -8.10 -32.43
N GLY A 865 26.51 -7.61 -31.20
CA GLY A 865 25.39 -7.48 -30.26
C GLY A 865 25.46 -6.17 -29.48
N LEU A 866 24.28 -5.61 -29.20
CA LEU A 866 24.15 -4.37 -28.43
C LEU A 866 22.94 -4.47 -27.50
N ASP A 867 23.17 -4.69 -26.20
CA ASP A 867 22.13 -4.69 -25.18
C ASP A 867 22.26 -3.48 -24.25
N LEU A 868 21.40 -2.50 -24.49
CA LEU A 868 21.24 -1.29 -23.70
C LEU A 868 19.84 -1.19 -23.09
N SER A 869 19.22 -2.34 -22.83
CA SER A 869 17.90 -2.39 -22.20
C SER A 869 17.94 -1.83 -20.77
N ASN A 870 16.87 -1.11 -20.40
CA ASN A 870 16.67 -0.59 -19.03
C ASN A 870 17.83 0.26 -18.49
N LYS A 871 18.46 1.07 -19.36
CA LYS A 871 19.57 1.97 -18.99
C LYS A 871 19.14 3.42 -18.77
N SER A 872 17.82 3.67 -18.71
CA SER A 872 17.27 5.03 -18.59
C SER A 872 17.80 5.98 -19.68
N LEU A 873 17.97 5.48 -20.91
CA LEU A 873 18.45 6.28 -22.03
C LEU A 873 17.38 7.29 -22.46
N HIS A 874 17.78 8.55 -22.68
CA HIS A 874 16.95 9.61 -23.20
C HIS A 874 17.56 10.15 -24.50
N GLY A 875 16.75 10.53 -25.48
CA GLY A 875 17.22 11.11 -26.74
C GLY A 875 16.69 10.37 -27.97
N VAL A 876 17.37 10.52 -29.10
CA VAL A 876 16.97 9.92 -30.39
C VAL A 876 17.94 8.81 -30.76
N ILE A 877 17.42 7.71 -31.33
CA ILE A 877 18.26 6.66 -31.91
C ILE A 877 18.94 7.25 -33.15
N SER A 878 20.25 7.45 -33.08
CA SER A 878 21.04 8.02 -34.19
C SER A 878 21.23 7.01 -35.33
N SER A 879 21.24 7.48 -36.59
CA SER A 879 21.48 6.64 -37.77
C SER A 879 22.87 5.99 -37.79
N SER A 880 23.80 6.49 -36.98
CA SER A 880 25.12 5.87 -36.73
C SER A 880 25.03 4.40 -36.31
N ILE A 881 23.94 3.96 -35.67
CA ILE A 881 23.75 2.55 -35.31
C ILE A 881 23.67 1.63 -36.55
N ALA A 882 23.21 2.15 -37.69
CA ALA A 882 23.18 1.42 -38.96
C ALA A 882 24.56 1.30 -39.62
N SER A 883 25.58 2.01 -39.11
CA SER A 883 26.98 1.82 -39.53
C SER A 883 27.61 0.55 -38.94
N LEU A 884 26.95 -0.09 -37.96
CA LEU A 884 27.35 -1.37 -37.39
C LEU A 884 26.91 -2.54 -38.29
N GLY A 885 27.58 -2.72 -39.43
CA GLY A 885 27.18 -3.68 -40.48
C GLY A 885 27.13 -5.16 -40.06
N SER A 886 27.76 -5.52 -38.94
CA SER A 886 27.77 -6.88 -38.38
C SER A 886 26.74 -7.10 -37.27
N LEU A 887 25.92 -6.10 -36.96
CA LEU A 887 24.99 -6.14 -35.84
C LEU A 887 23.84 -7.13 -36.07
N VAL A 888 23.69 -8.08 -35.13
CA VAL A 888 22.74 -9.18 -35.20
C VAL A 888 21.53 -8.97 -34.28
N ALA A 889 21.78 -8.49 -33.06
CA ALA A 889 20.77 -8.40 -32.00
C ALA A 889 20.88 -7.12 -31.15
N PRO A 890 20.39 -5.97 -31.63
CA PRO A 890 20.17 -4.79 -30.82
C PRO A 890 18.92 -4.92 -29.92
N ASN A 891 19.15 -4.70 -28.63
CA ASN A 891 18.11 -4.52 -27.61
C ASN A 891 18.23 -3.11 -26.98
N LEU A 892 17.29 -2.23 -27.31
CA LEU A 892 17.21 -0.87 -26.78
C LEU A 892 15.94 -0.67 -25.92
N SER A 893 15.34 -1.76 -25.46
CA SER A 893 14.04 -1.76 -24.79
C SER A 893 14.05 -1.07 -23.41
N ARG A 894 12.87 -0.67 -22.93
CA ARG A 894 12.65 -0.09 -21.58
C ARG A 894 13.52 1.15 -21.33
N ASN A 895 13.54 2.05 -22.29
CA ASN A 895 14.20 3.34 -22.18
C ASN A 895 13.19 4.48 -22.46
N SER A 896 13.68 5.71 -22.56
CA SER A 896 12.88 6.90 -22.89
C SER A 896 13.32 7.48 -24.24
N LEU A 897 13.61 6.60 -25.20
CA LEU A 897 14.04 6.99 -26.54
C LEU A 897 12.85 7.52 -27.35
N ARG A 898 13.06 8.61 -28.08
CA ARG A 898 12.03 9.33 -28.85
C ARG A 898 12.48 9.56 -30.28
N GLY A 899 11.56 9.99 -31.15
CA GLY A 899 11.85 10.29 -32.55
C GLY A 899 11.16 9.34 -33.53
N GLN A 900 11.54 9.45 -34.80
CA GLN A 900 11.04 8.60 -35.87
C GLN A 900 11.94 7.37 -36.08
N PRO A 901 11.38 6.25 -36.56
CA PRO A 901 12.13 5.03 -36.79
C PRO A 901 13.15 5.20 -37.93
N LEU A 902 14.35 4.66 -37.71
CA LEU A 902 15.48 4.72 -38.65
C LEU A 902 15.23 3.80 -39.85
N ALA A 903 15.02 4.37 -41.02
CA ALA A 903 14.89 3.61 -42.27
C ALA A 903 16.18 2.83 -42.58
N GLU A 904 17.33 3.31 -42.10
CA GLU A 904 18.65 2.74 -42.32
C GLU A 904 18.85 1.38 -41.61
N LEU A 905 18.13 1.11 -40.51
CA LEU A 905 18.19 -0.20 -39.83
C LEU A 905 17.67 -1.33 -40.73
N SER A 906 16.77 -1.02 -41.66
CA SER A 906 16.21 -2.00 -42.60
C SER A 906 17.26 -2.56 -43.59
N GLN A 907 18.41 -1.89 -43.72
CA GLN A 907 19.48 -2.26 -44.65
C GLN A 907 20.55 -3.17 -44.03
N LEU A 908 20.48 -3.42 -42.72
CA LEU A 908 21.43 -4.31 -42.03
C LEU A 908 21.16 -5.77 -42.40
N ALA A 909 22.04 -6.35 -43.22
CA ALA A 909 21.91 -7.71 -43.73
C ALA A 909 22.00 -8.80 -42.64
N SER A 910 22.64 -8.50 -41.51
CA SER A 910 22.90 -9.46 -40.42
C SER A 910 21.86 -9.40 -39.29
N LEU A 911 20.90 -8.48 -39.36
CA LEU A 911 19.98 -8.17 -38.27
C LEU A 911 18.90 -9.25 -38.12
N ARG A 912 18.95 -10.03 -37.03
CA ARG A 912 18.04 -11.14 -36.72
C ARG A 912 17.06 -10.82 -35.60
N VAL A 913 17.46 -10.04 -34.62
CA VAL A 913 16.61 -9.64 -33.48
C VAL A 913 16.61 -8.13 -33.35
N LEU A 914 15.44 -7.51 -33.27
CA LEU A 914 15.33 -6.08 -32.98
C LEU A 914 14.29 -5.87 -31.88
N ASP A 915 14.76 -5.43 -30.70
CA ASP A 915 13.88 -5.06 -29.59
C ASP A 915 13.99 -3.54 -29.29
N LEU A 916 12.91 -2.83 -29.62
CA LEU A 916 12.73 -1.40 -29.35
C LEU A 916 11.58 -1.15 -28.37
N SER A 917 11.12 -2.18 -27.66
CA SER A 917 9.90 -2.13 -26.87
C SER A 917 9.98 -1.16 -25.67
N ALA A 918 8.83 -0.69 -25.20
CA ALA A 918 8.70 0.22 -24.05
C ALA A 918 9.59 1.47 -24.18
N ASN A 919 9.36 2.25 -25.24
CA ASN A 919 10.01 3.53 -25.53
C ASN A 919 8.97 4.57 -25.98
N TRP A 920 9.41 5.77 -26.35
CA TRP A 920 8.55 6.87 -26.83
C TRP A 920 8.72 7.12 -28.34
N LEU A 921 9.03 6.07 -29.12
CA LEU A 921 9.22 6.17 -30.56
C LEU A 921 7.88 6.40 -31.27
N SER A 922 7.89 7.13 -32.38
CA SER A 922 6.65 7.58 -33.05
C SER A 922 6.79 7.68 -34.57
N GLY A 923 5.67 7.75 -35.29
CA GLY A 923 5.66 7.80 -36.77
C GLY A 923 5.47 6.43 -37.41
N VAL A 924 5.69 6.34 -38.73
CA VAL A 924 5.46 5.11 -39.50
C VAL A 924 6.69 4.21 -39.46
N PHE A 925 6.52 2.93 -39.07
CA PHE A 925 7.62 1.98 -39.05
C PHE A 925 8.07 1.59 -40.48
N PRO A 926 9.38 1.59 -40.79
CA PRO A 926 9.91 1.41 -42.15
C PRO A 926 9.92 -0.07 -42.58
N ALA A 927 8.73 -0.65 -42.80
CA ALA A 927 8.58 -2.04 -43.25
C ALA A 927 8.19 -2.18 -44.73
N THR A 928 7.63 -1.13 -45.35
CA THR A 928 7.14 -1.17 -46.73
C THR A 928 8.23 -0.78 -47.72
N GLY A 929 9.12 -1.71 -48.09
CA GLY A 929 10.18 -1.44 -49.07
C GLY A 929 11.27 -2.49 -49.30
N GLY A 930 11.10 -3.75 -48.87
CA GLY A 930 12.08 -4.83 -49.13
C GLY A 930 13.32 -4.82 -48.22
N GLY A 931 13.19 -4.33 -46.99
CA GLY A 931 14.25 -4.36 -45.95
C GLY A 931 13.96 -5.38 -44.84
N PHE A 932 14.93 -5.59 -43.94
CA PHE A 932 14.88 -6.60 -42.86
C PHE A 932 14.84 -8.06 -43.34
N LEU A 933 15.66 -8.41 -44.34
CA LEU A 933 15.65 -9.74 -44.97
C LEU A 933 15.95 -10.91 -44.02
N ALA A 934 16.80 -10.68 -43.00
CA ALA A 934 17.24 -11.72 -42.06
C ALA A 934 16.50 -11.69 -40.71
N ILE A 935 15.48 -10.84 -40.54
CA ILE A 935 14.83 -10.65 -39.24
C ILE A 935 14.03 -11.89 -38.82
N GLU A 936 14.19 -12.30 -37.58
CA GLU A 936 13.54 -13.47 -36.97
C GLU A 936 12.61 -13.07 -35.82
N VAL A 937 13.01 -12.04 -35.06
CA VAL A 937 12.25 -11.52 -33.92
C VAL A 937 12.22 -10.00 -34.00
N LEU A 938 11.01 -9.45 -34.09
CA LEU A 938 10.78 -8.01 -34.04
C LEU A 938 9.82 -7.68 -32.89
N ASN A 939 10.33 -6.91 -31.93
CA ASN A 939 9.53 -6.38 -30.82
C ASN A 939 9.60 -4.84 -30.82
N ILE A 940 8.49 -4.20 -31.15
CA ILE A 940 8.35 -2.74 -31.17
C ILE A 940 7.20 -2.27 -30.26
N SER A 941 6.78 -3.11 -29.32
CA SER A 941 5.62 -2.85 -28.48
C SER A 941 5.81 -1.70 -27.50
N GLY A 942 4.71 -1.10 -27.03
CA GLY A 942 4.75 -0.03 -26.03
C GLY A 942 5.47 1.22 -26.53
N ASN A 943 5.07 1.69 -27.72
CA ASN A 943 5.58 2.90 -28.37
C ASN A 943 4.38 3.75 -28.88
N SER A 944 4.65 4.75 -29.71
CA SER A 944 3.66 5.63 -30.35
C SER A 944 3.70 5.52 -31.89
N PHE A 945 4.03 4.36 -32.44
CA PHE A 945 4.03 4.14 -33.90
C PHE A 945 2.62 4.24 -34.49
N THR A 946 2.52 4.79 -35.70
CA THR A 946 1.27 5.07 -36.43
C THR A 946 1.33 4.47 -37.85
N GLY A 947 0.20 4.52 -38.58
CA GLY A 947 0.10 3.98 -39.94
C GLY A 947 -0.50 2.58 -39.97
N LEU A 948 -0.31 1.86 -41.08
CA LEU A 948 -0.68 0.44 -41.19
C LEU A 948 0.30 -0.42 -40.38
N HIS A 949 -0.15 -1.59 -39.92
CA HIS A 949 0.78 -2.54 -39.29
C HIS A 949 1.93 -2.88 -40.26
N PRO A 950 3.17 -3.07 -39.77
CA PRO A 950 4.28 -3.44 -40.63
C PRO A 950 4.07 -4.83 -41.23
N SER A 951 4.55 -5.02 -42.47
CA SER A 951 4.53 -6.30 -43.18
C SER A 951 5.90 -6.58 -43.77
N PHE A 952 6.36 -7.83 -43.69
CA PHE A 952 7.69 -8.24 -44.11
C PHE A 952 7.62 -9.40 -45.10
N PRO A 953 7.15 -9.17 -46.35
CA PRO A 953 6.93 -10.25 -47.30
C PRO A 953 8.21 -11.02 -47.66
N ASP A 954 9.38 -10.38 -47.55
CA ASP A 954 10.68 -10.96 -47.90
C ASP A 954 11.44 -11.58 -46.68
N ALA A 955 10.91 -11.44 -45.46
CA ALA A 955 11.56 -11.90 -44.23
C ALA A 955 11.21 -13.37 -43.91
N VAL A 956 11.78 -14.28 -44.69
CA VAL A 956 11.44 -15.72 -44.68
C VAL A 956 11.64 -16.44 -43.34
N ASN A 957 12.40 -15.86 -42.41
CA ASN A 957 12.69 -16.44 -41.09
C ASN A 957 11.94 -15.75 -39.94
N LEU A 958 11.04 -14.81 -40.21
CA LEU A 958 10.31 -14.08 -39.17
C LEU A 958 9.39 -15.03 -38.38
N THR A 959 9.66 -15.19 -37.08
CA THR A 959 8.91 -16.07 -36.17
C THR A 959 8.11 -15.32 -35.12
N VAL A 960 8.56 -14.14 -34.69
CA VAL A 960 7.90 -13.32 -33.66
C VAL A 960 7.72 -11.90 -34.15
N LEU A 961 6.47 -11.42 -34.10
CA LEU A 961 6.12 -10.03 -34.38
C LEU A 961 5.22 -9.48 -33.27
N ASP A 962 5.80 -8.62 -32.44
CA ASP A 962 5.08 -7.87 -31.40
C ASP A 962 5.05 -6.38 -31.73
N ILE A 963 3.85 -5.87 -32.00
CA ILE A 963 3.57 -4.45 -32.27
C ILE A 963 2.59 -3.88 -31.25
N SER A 964 2.32 -4.60 -30.16
CA SER A 964 1.28 -4.26 -29.20
C SER A 964 1.50 -2.89 -28.54
N ARG A 965 0.43 -2.28 -28.02
CA ARG A 965 0.49 -0.97 -27.33
C ARG A 965 1.11 0.12 -28.22
N ASN A 966 0.55 0.32 -29.40
CA ASN A 966 0.91 1.36 -30.36
C ASN A 966 -0.36 2.05 -30.91
N ARG A 967 -0.22 2.82 -32.00
CA ARG A 967 -1.33 3.50 -32.68
C ARG A 967 -1.47 3.03 -34.14
N PHE A 968 -1.15 1.77 -34.43
CA PHE A 968 -1.36 1.20 -35.76
C PHE A 968 -2.86 1.09 -36.07
N SER A 969 -3.23 1.36 -37.31
CA SER A 969 -4.62 1.49 -37.77
C SER A 969 -4.84 0.76 -39.10
N GLY A 970 -6.09 0.60 -39.53
CA GLY A 970 -6.44 -0.14 -40.74
C GLY A 970 -6.64 -1.64 -40.49
N GLY A 971 -6.87 -2.38 -41.58
CA GLY A 971 -7.12 -3.83 -41.54
C GLY A 971 -5.86 -4.67 -41.44
N ILE A 972 -6.01 -5.89 -40.91
CA ILE A 972 -4.95 -6.89 -40.86
C ILE A 972 -4.80 -7.52 -42.26
N ASN A 973 -3.62 -7.38 -42.86
CA ASN A 973 -3.28 -8.00 -44.14
C ASN A 973 -2.61 -9.36 -43.91
N ALA A 974 -3.40 -10.43 -43.81
CA ALA A 974 -2.86 -11.78 -43.60
C ALA A 974 -2.02 -12.28 -44.77
N SER A 975 -2.33 -11.88 -46.00
CA SER A 975 -1.55 -12.29 -47.19
C SER A 975 -0.12 -11.78 -47.15
N ALA A 976 0.17 -10.71 -46.40
CA ALA A 976 1.51 -10.17 -46.22
C ALA A 976 2.21 -10.64 -44.93
N LEU A 977 1.46 -11.19 -43.96
CA LEU A 977 1.98 -11.68 -42.67
C LEU A 977 2.20 -13.20 -42.70
N CYS A 978 1.29 -13.95 -43.31
CA CYS A 978 1.29 -15.42 -43.34
C CYS A 978 2.17 -16.04 -44.44
N LEU A 979 2.99 -15.24 -45.13
CA LEU A 979 4.04 -15.74 -46.04
C LEU A 979 5.25 -16.29 -45.26
N ASN A 980 5.40 -15.88 -44.00
CA ASN A 980 6.50 -16.26 -43.12
C ASN A 980 6.06 -17.32 -42.10
N PRO A 981 6.99 -18.11 -41.54
CA PRO A 981 6.71 -19.13 -40.52
C PRO A 981 6.47 -18.52 -39.13
N ILE A 982 5.56 -17.53 -39.05
CA ILE A 982 5.25 -16.82 -37.81
C ILE A 982 4.66 -17.80 -36.79
N LYS A 983 5.19 -17.74 -35.57
CA LYS A 983 4.75 -18.50 -34.40
C LYS A 983 4.01 -17.61 -33.40
N VAL A 984 4.43 -16.36 -33.22
CA VAL A 984 3.84 -15.43 -32.25
C VAL A 984 3.47 -14.12 -32.96
N LEU A 985 2.19 -13.74 -32.84
CA LEU A 985 1.66 -12.50 -33.39
C LEU A 985 0.89 -11.74 -32.30
N GLN A 986 1.46 -10.62 -31.84
CA GLN A 986 0.94 -9.81 -30.74
C GLN A 986 0.65 -8.38 -31.18
N PHE A 987 -0.61 -8.08 -31.49
CA PHE A 987 -1.06 -6.80 -32.05
C PHE A 987 -2.02 -6.06 -31.09
N SER A 988 -2.12 -6.51 -29.85
CA SER A 988 -3.05 -5.98 -28.83
C SER A 988 -2.84 -4.50 -28.52
N MET A 989 -3.90 -3.80 -28.10
CA MET A 989 -3.88 -2.38 -27.75
C MET A 989 -3.38 -1.49 -28.91
N ASN A 990 -4.06 -1.57 -30.05
CA ASN A 990 -3.85 -0.72 -31.23
C ASN A 990 -5.19 -0.13 -31.71
N GLN A 991 -5.19 0.52 -32.87
CA GLN A 991 -6.38 1.09 -33.52
C GLN A 991 -6.78 0.29 -34.77
N LEU A 992 -6.52 -1.02 -34.79
CA LEU A 992 -6.81 -1.87 -35.95
C LEU A 992 -8.32 -2.03 -36.12
N THR A 993 -8.77 -2.01 -37.37
CA THR A 993 -10.20 -1.97 -37.76
C THR A 993 -10.46 -2.94 -38.91
N GLY A 994 -11.70 -3.36 -39.12
CA GLY A 994 -12.07 -4.28 -40.20
C GLY A 994 -12.10 -5.74 -39.76
N GLU A 995 -12.28 -6.66 -40.70
CA GLU A 995 -12.48 -8.08 -40.40
C GLU A 995 -11.18 -8.88 -40.36
N LEU A 996 -11.20 -10.03 -39.68
CA LEU A 996 -10.08 -10.97 -39.73
C LEU A 996 -10.07 -11.66 -41.10
N PRO A 997 -8.98 -11.55 -41.88
CA PRO A 997 -8.93 -12.03 -43.26
C PRO A 997 -9.06 -13.57 -43.38
N PRO A 998 -9.82 -14.08 -44.37
CA PRO A 998 -10.05 -15.51 -44.58
C PRO A 998 -8.80 -16.27 -45.06
N ASP A 999 -7.88 -15.61 -45.75
CA ASP A 999 -6.63 -16.22 -46.26
C ASP A 999 -5.59 -16.54 -45.16
N SER A 1000 -5.97 -16.43 -43.88
CA SER A 1000 -5.14 -16.78 -42.73
C SER A 1000 -4.75 -18.27 -42.65
N SER A 1001 -5.30 -19.12 -43.53
CA SER A 1001 -4.96 -20.54 -43.69
C SER A 1001 -3.48 -20.85 -43.93
N HIS A 1002 -2.66 -19.85 -44.29
CA HIS A 1002 -1.22 -19.98 -44.51
C HIS A 1002 -0.40 -19.84 -43.21
N CYS A 1003 -0.96 -19.24 -42.16
CA CYS A 1003 -0.34 -19.11 -40.82
C CYS A 1003 -0.45 -20.43 -39.99
N LYS A 1004 -0.08 -21.58 -40.57
CA LYS A 1004 -0.26 -22.89 -39.91
C LYS A 1004 0.68 -23.13 -38.73
N THR A 1005 1.76 -22.37 -38.65
CA THR A 1005 2.78 -22.46 -37.59
C THR A 1005 2.44 -21.62 -36.37
N LEU A 1006 1.32 -20.88 -36.39
CA LEU A 1006 0.98 -19.91 -35.36
C LEU A 1006 0.61 -20.61 -34.04
N TYR A 1007 1.38 -20.29 -33.01
CA TYR A 1007 1.22 -20.75 -31.63
C TYR A 1007 0.41 -19.76 -30.79
N GLU A 1008 0.57 -18.46 -31.03
CA GLU A 1008 -0.08 -17.40 -30.28
C GLU A 1008 -0.60 -16.29 -31.19
N LEU A 1009 -1.90 -15.98 -31.03
CA LEU A 1009 -2.58 -14.87 -31.69
C LEU A 1009 -3.23 -13.98 -30.64
N SER A 1010 -2.72 -12.76 -30.49
CA SER A 1010 -3.22 -11.77 -29.53
C SER A 1010 -3.59 -10.48 -30.25
N LEU A 1011 -4.89 -10.16 -30.27
CA LEU A 1011 -5.48 -8.99 -30.96
C LEU A 1011 -6.36 -8.15 -30.00
N ASP A 1012 -6.14 -8.25 -28.69
CA ASP A 1012 -6.98 -7.63 -27.66
C ASP A 1012 -7.05 -6.11 -27.79
N CYS A 1013 -8.13 -5.48 -27.30
CA CYS A 1013 -8.29 -4.03 -27.23
C CYS A 1013 -8.03 -3.32 -28.58
N ASN A 1014 -8.73 -3.75 -29.63
CA ASN A 1014 -8.73 -3.14 -30.96
C ASN A 1014 -10.18 -2.80 -31.39
N ALA A 1015 -10.38 -2.36 -32.62
CA ALA A 1015 -11.68 -2.08 -33.21
C ALA A 1015 -12.04 -3.05 -34.34
N LEU A 1016 -11.59 -4.31 -34.24
CA LEU A 1016 -11.85 -5.34 -35.25
C LEU A 1016 -13.32 -5.78 -35.22
N THR A 1017 -13.87 -6.06 -36.40
CA THR A 1017 -15.30 -6.34 -36.64
C THR A 1017 -15.48 -7.68 -37.37
N GLY A 1018 -16.72 -8.06 -37.68
CA GLY A 1018 -17.02 -9.25 -38.48
C GLY A 1018 -17.11 -10.54 -37.65
N CYS A 1019 -17.20 -11.67 -38.34
CA CYS A 1019 -17.24 -13.01 -37.73
C CYS A 1019 -15.84 -13.65 -37.69
N LEU A 1020 -15.64 -14.66 -36.84
CA LEU A 1020 -14.42 -15.46 -36.88
C LEU A 1020 -14.42 -16.35 -38.15
N PRO A 1021 -13.41 -16.23 -39.04
CA PRO A 1021 -13.32 -17.02 -40.26
C PRO A 1021 -13.11 -18.50 -39.97
N SER A 1022 -13.62 -19.38 -40.84
CA SER A 1022 -13.49 -20.84 -40.68
C SER A 1022 -12.04 -21.31 -40.68
N GLU A 1023 -11.18 -20.57 -41.36
CA GLU A 1023 -9.76 -20.87 -41.55
C GLU A 1023 -8.95 -20.68 -40.26
N LEU A 1024 -9.43 -19.86 -39.31
CA LEU A 1024 -8.85 -19.75 -37.96
C LEU A 1024 -8.84 -21.11 -37.25
N TYR A 1025 -9.90 -21.91 -37.44
CA TYR A 1025 -10.02 -23.24 -36.84
C TYR A 1025 -9.09 -24.29 -37.49
N ALA A 1026 -8.37 -23.93 -38.55
CA ALA A 1026 -7.36 -24.80 -39.19
C ALA A 1026 -5.94 -24.57 -38.65
N MET A 1027 -5.73 -23.63 -37.72
CA MET A 1027 -4.44 -23.34 -37.08
C MET A 1027 -4.16 -24.34 -35.94
N LEU A 1028 -3.82 -25.58 -36.28
CA LEU A 1028 -3.71 -26.69 -35.31
C LEU A 1028 -2.61 -26.53 -34.25
N GLU A 1029 -1.64 -25.64 -34.49
CA GLU A 1029 -0.55 -25.33 -33.55
C GLU A 1029 -0.91 -24.27 -32.50
N LEU A 1030 -2.09 -23.64 -32.61
CA LEU A 1030 -2.50 -22.52 -31.77
C LEU A 1030 -2.70 -22.98 -30.32
N LYS A 1031 -1.92 -22.40 -29.39
CA LYS A 1031 -2.04 -22.59 -27.94
C LYS A 1031 -2.77 -21.42 -27.27
N ARG A 1032 -2.65 -20.18 -27.77
CA ARG A 1032 -3.32 -19.01 -27.19
C ARG A 1032 -4.05 -18.19 -28.25
N LEU A 1033 -5.32 -17.91 -27.97
CA LEU A 1033 -6.16 -17.03 -28.79
C LEU A 1033 -6.83 -15.98 -27.90
N THR A 1034 -6.41 -14.72 -28.02
CA THR A 1034 -6.99 -13.61 -27.24
C THR A 1034 -7.46 -12.50 -28.18
N LEU A 1035 -8.78 -12.25 -28.15
CA LEU A 1035 -9.50 -11.29 -28.99
C LEU A 1035 -10.37 -10.36 -28.15
N ARG A 1036 -10.04 -10.19 -26.87
CA ARG A 1036 -10.83 -9.43 -25.89
C ARG A 1036 -11.02 -7.98 -26.32
N GLU A 1037 -12.13 -7.36 -25.93
CA GLU A 1037 -12.39 -5.93 -26.13
C GLU A 1037 -12.26 -5.52 -27.62
N ASN A 1038 -13.06 -6.16 -28.47
CA ASN A 1038 -13.20 -5.86 -29.90
C ASN A 1038 -14.69 -5.75 -30.27
N GLN A 1039 -15.02 -5.72 -31.57
CA GLN A 1039 -16.39 -5.69 -32.08
C GLN A 1039 -16.75 -6.94 -32.89
N PHE A 1040 -16.09 -8.08 -32.63
CA PHE A 1040 -16.40 -9.35 -33.30
C PHE A 1040 -17.82 -9.80 -32.97
N SER A 1041 -18.49 -10.41 -33.95
CA SER A 1041 -19.90 -10.79 -33.90
C SER A 1041 -20.14 -12.16 -34.54
N GLY A 1042 -21.40 -12.61 -34.57
CA GLY A 1042 -21.77 -13.92 -35.07
C GLY A 1042 -21.62 -15.03 -34.02
N SER A 1043 -21.79 -16.28 -34.43
CA SER A 1043 -21.71 -17.45 -33.54
C SER A 1043 -20.36 -18.15 -33.62
N LEU A 1044 -19.93 -18.78 -32.52
CA LEU A 1044 -18.75 -19.62 -32.51
C LEU A 1044 -18.99 -20.89 -33.35
N GLY A 1045 -18.03 -21.22 -34.22
CA GLY A 1045 -18.09 -22.37 -35.10
C GLY A 1045 -17.77 -23.68 -34.38
N LYS A 1046 -18.34 -24.79 -34.84
CA LYS A 1046 -18.02 -26.14 -34.34
C LYS A 1046 -16.55 -26.54 -34.58
N GLY A 1047 -15.88 -25.89 -35.53
CA GLY A 1047 -14.46 -26.09 -35.81
C GLY A 1047 -13.54 -25.75 -34.64
N LEU A 1048 -14.02 -25.01 -33.63
CA LEU A 1048 -13.25 -24.69 -32.43
C LEU A 1048 -12.67 -25.94 -31.74
N GLY A 1049 -13.40 -27.06 -31.76
CA GLY A 1049 -12.92 -28.33 -31.18
C GLY A 1049 -11.69 -28.95 -31.87
N ASN A 1050 -11.33 -28.49 -33.07
CA ASN A 1050 -10.13 -28.97 -33.79
C ASN A 1050 -8.82 -28.44 -33.19
N LEU A 1051 -8.87 -27.36 -32.41
CA LEU A 1051 -7.69 -26.70 -31.85
C LEU A 1051 -7.18 -27.42 -30.60
N SER A 1052 -6.82 -28.71 -30.72
CA SER A 1052 -6.48 -29.58 -29.59
C SER A 1052 -5.29 -29.13 -28.73
N LYS A 1053 -4.44 -28.24 -29.25
CA LYS A 1053 -3.31 -27.63 -28.54
C LYS A 1053 -3.68 -26.36 -27.76
N LEU A 1054 -4.91 -25.85 -27.90
CA LEU A 1054 -5.37 -24.62 -27.28
C LEU A 1054 -5.36 -24.74 -25.75
N VAL A 1055 -4.63 -23.85 -25.11
CA VAL A 1055 -4.48 -23.69 -23.65
C VAL A 1055 -5.36 -22.55 -23.14
N GLN A 1056 -5.44 -21.46 -23.90
CA GLN A 1056 -6.18 -20.27 -23.47
C GLN A 1056 -7.01 -19.70 -24.61
N ILE A 1057 -8.26 -19.36 -24.29
CA ILE A 1057 -9.15 -18.61 -25.16
C ILE A 1057 -9.82 -17.46 -24.40
N ASP A 1058 -9.60 -16.22 -24.86
CA ASP A 1058 -10.30 -15.04 -24.37
C ASP A 1058 -11.00 -14.31 -25.51
N LEU A 1059 -12.32 -14.37 -25.53
CA LEU A 1059 -13.21 -13.68 -26.48
C LEU A 1059 -14.09 -12.65 -25.78
N SER A 1060 -13.75 -12.27 -24.55
CA SER A 1060 -14.60 -11.44 -23.71
C SER A 1060 -14.76 -10.01 -24.25
N TYR A 1061 -15.83 -9.33 -23.86
CA TYR A 1061 -16.13 -7.96 -24.29
C TYR A 1061 -16.18 -7.81 -25.82
N ASN A 1062 -17.01 -8.62 -26.46
CA ASN A 1062 -17.28 -8.58 -27.90
C ASN A 1062 -18.80 -8.56 -28.14
N ARG A 1063 -19.24 -8.75 -29.39
CA ARG A 1063 -20.64 -8.81 -29.83
C ARG A 1063 -21.05 -10.19 -30.34
N PHE A 1064 -20.40 -11.27 -29.87
CA PHE A 1064 -20.76 -12.63 -30.27
C PHE A 1064 -22.18 -12.99 -29.82
N THR A 1065 -22.90 -13.77 -30.61
CA THR A 1065 -24.30 -14.17 -30.37
C THR A 1065 -24.53 -15.66 -30.65
N GLY A 1066 -25.70 -16.18 -30.30
CA GLY A 1066 -26.06 -17.58 -30.49
C GLY A 1066 -25.55 -18.50 -29.37
N SER A 1067 -25.65 -19.81 -29.56
CA SER A 1067 -25.24 -20.80 -28.56
C SER A 1067 -23.74 -21.10 -28.58
N ILE A 1068 -23.16 -21.31 -27.40
CA ILE A 1068 -21.79 -21.82 -27.30
C ILE A 1068 -21.77 -23.27 -27.82
N PRO A 1069 -20.91 -23.62 -28.80
CA PRO A 1069 -20.89 -24.95 -29.40
C PRO A 1069 -20.37 -26.01 -28.41
N ASP A 1070 -21.01 -27.19 -28.40
CA ASP A 1070 -20.63 -28.32 -27.55
C ASP A 1070 -19.49 -29.15 -28.15
N VAL A 1071 -18.30 -28.54 -28.19
CA VAL A 1071 -17.09 -29.08 -28.87
C VAL A 1071 -15.85 -29.15 -27.98
N PHE A 1072 -16.00 -28.87 -26.68
CA PHE A 1072 -14.89 -28.80 -25.72
C PHE A 1072 -14.25 -30.16 -25.43
N TRP A 1073 -14.90 -31.26 -25.82
CA TRP A 1073 -14.34 -32.62 -25.78
C TRP A 1073 -13.02 -32.78 -26.56
N GLY A 1074 -12.77 -31.92 -27.56
CA GLY A 1074 -11.54 -31.90 -28.35
C GLY A 1074 -10.40 -31.06 -27.76
N LEU A 1075 -10.69 -30.20 -26.77
CA LEU A 1075 -9.78 -29.18 -26.23
C LEU A 1075 -9.13 -29.62 -24.92
N ARG A 1076 -8.37 -30.72 -24.98
CA ARG A 1076 -7.83 -31.41 -23.78
C ARG A 1076 -6.79 -30.64 -23.00
N ARG A 1077 -6.17 -29.61 -23.59
CA ARG A 1077 -5.15 -28.77 -22.95
C ARG A 1077 -5.70 -27.42 -22.48
N LEU A 1078 -7.01 -27.19 -22.63
CA LEU A 1078 -7.62 -25.89 -22.34
C LEU A 1078 -7.65 -25.65 -20.83
N GLU A 1079 -6.91 -24.64 -20.39
CA GLU A 1079 -6.80 -24.21 -18.99
C GLU A 1079 -7.73 -23.03 -18.67
N SER A 1080 -7.95 -22.14 -19.64
CA SER A 1080 -8.73 -20.93 -19.43
C SER A 1080 -9.64 -20.60 -20.61
N ILE A 1081 -10.92 -20.39 -20.30
CA ILE A 1081 -11.95 -19.91 -21.22
C ILE A 1081 -12.66 -18.70 -20.66
N ASN A 1082 -12.58 -17.59 -21.39
CA ASN A 1082 -13.27 -16.36 -21.07
C ASN A 1082 -14.14 -15.90 -22.25
N LEU A 1083 -15.45 -16.05 -22.09
CA LEU A 1083 -16.47 -15.61 -23.05
C LEU A 1083 -17.36 -14.49 -22.48
N ALA A 1084 -16.94 -13.87 -21.37
CA ALA A 1084 -17.74 -12.89 -20.64
C ALA A 1084 -18.09 -11.65 -21.47
N SER A 1085 -19.18 -10.97 -21.12
CA SER A 1085 -19.61 -9.72 -21.76
C SER A 1085 -19.78 -9.88 -23.28
N ASN A 1086 -20.64 -10.81 -23.67
CA ASN A 1086 -21.07 -11.07 -25.05
C ASN A 1086 -22.61 -11.26 -25.08
N GLY A 1087 -23.17 -11.59 -26.24
CA GLY A 1087 -24.58 -11.92 -26.44
C GLY A 1087 -24.87 -13.43 -26.56
N PHE A 1088 -24.04 -14.31 -26.00
CA PHE A 1088 -24.28 -15.75 -26.08
C PHE A 1088 -25.57 -16.15 -25.36
N SER A 1089 -26.31 -17.10 -25.92
CA SER A 1089 -27.59 -17.58 -25.39
C SER A 1089 -27.69 -19.11 -25.38
N GLY A 1090 -28.70 -19.67 -24.73
CA GLY A 1090 -28.86 -21.12 -24.59
C GLY A 1090 -28.02 -21.73 -23.45
N LYS A 1091 -27.86 -23.07 -23.49
CA LYS A 1091 -27.26 -23.84 -22.38
C LYS A 1091 -25.74 -23.77 -22.38
N ILE A 1092 -25.15 -23.97 -21.19
CA ILE A 1092 -23.71 -24.18 -21.06
C ILE A 1092 -23.36 -25.58 -21.59
N PRO A 1093 -22.36 -25.73 -22.48
CA PRO A 1093 -21.95 -27.02 -23.04
C PRO A 1093 -21.53 -28.04 -21.99
N ALA A 1094 -22.13 -29.23 -22.01
CA ALA A 1094 -21.78 -30.31 -21.08
C ALA A 1094 -20.37 -30.86 -21.34
N SER A 1095 -19.85 -30.72 -22.56
CA SER A 1095 -18.48 -31.12 -22.88
C SER A 1095 -17.40 -30.32 -22.14
N LEU A 1096 -17.72 -29.18 -21.51
CA LEU A 1096 -16.79 -28.45 -20.64
C LEU A 1096 -16.35 -29.30 -19.43
N ALA A 1097 -17.19 -30.22 -18.94
CA ALA A 1097 -16.83 -31.16 -17.88
C ALA A 1097 -15.66 -32.09 -18.26
N ARG A 1098 -15.35 -32.21 -19.56
CA ARG A 1098 -14.32 -33.13 -20.06
C ARG A 1098 -12.96 -32.45 -20.31
N CYS A 1099 -12.85 -31.15 -20.05
CA CYS A 1099 -11.58 -30.43 -20.11
C CYS A 1099 -10.85 -30.53 -18.76
N SER A 1100 -10.13 -31.62 -18.51
CA SER A 1100 -9.49 -31.87 -17.21
C SER A 1100 -8.52 -30.76 -16.75
N MET A 1101 -7.92 -30.03 -17.69
CA MET A 1101 -6.97 -28.95 -17.38
C MET A 1101 -7.66 -27.60 -17.09
N LEU A 1102 -8.99 -27.51 -17.20
CA LEU A 1102 -9.73 -26.25 -17.19
C LEU A 1102 -9.83 -25.66 -15.77
N ARG A 1103 -9.07 -24.60 -15.53
CA ARG A 1103 -9.00 -23.89 -14.24
C ARG A 1103 -9.94 -22.69 -14.18
N VAL A 1104 -10.10 -21.99 -15.30
CA VAL A 1104 -10.81 -20.71 -15.35
C VAL A 1104 -11.92 -20.75 -16.40
N VAL A 1105 -13.16 -20.58 -15.94
CA VAL A 1105 -14.34 -20.45 -16.80
C VAL A 1105 -15.08 -19.17 -16.48
N SER A 1106 -15.09 -18.24 -17.43
CA SER A 1106 -15.77 -16.95 -17.28
C SER A 1106 -16.81 -16.76 -18.38
N LEU A 1107 -18.09 -16.88 -17.99
CA LEU A 1107 -19.25 -16.76 -18.89
C LEU A 1107 -20.18 -15.59 -18.51
N ARG A 1108 -19.79 -14.76 -17.53
CA ARG A 1108 -20.61 -13.68 -16.96
C ARG A 1108 -21.08 -12.68 -18.03
N ASN A 1109 -22.20 -12.00 -17.78
CA ASN A 1109 -22.73 -10.96 -18.67
C ASN A 1109 -22.99 -11.48 -20.10
N ASN A 1110 -23.77 -12.56 -20.20
CA ASN A 1110 -24.32 -13.17 -21.41
C ASN A 1110 -25.82 -13.47 -21.20
N SER A 1111 -26.54 -13.93 -22.22
CA SER A 1111 -27.97 -14.33 -22.18
C SER A 1111 -28.16 -15.85 -22.05
N LEU A 1112 -27.27 -16.54 -21.33
CA LEU A 1112 -27.31 -18.00 -21.15
C LEU A 1112 -28.49 -18.43 -20.27
N SER A 1113 -29.07 -19.59 -20.56
CA SER A 1113 -30.25 -20.14 -19.86
C SER A 1113 -30.27 -21.67 -19.87
N GLY A 1114 -30.96 -22.28 -18.90
CA GLY A 1114 -31.08 -23.73 -18.73
C GLY A 1114 -30.32 -24.27 -17.52
N GLU A 1115 -30.43 -25.58 -17.29
CA GLU A 1115 -29.80 -26.25 -16.15
C GLU A 1115 -28.30 -26.41 -16.36
N ILE A 1116 -27.53 -26.16 -15.30
CA ILE A 1116 -26.09 -26.40 -15.26
C ILE A 1116 -25.86 -27.87 -14.92
N SER A 1117 -25.86 -28.73 -15.95
CA SER A 1117 -25.64 -30.18 -15.80
C SER A 1117 -24.15 -30.55 -15.97
N ILE A 1118 -23.27 -29.76 -15.38
CA ILE A 1118 -21.82 -29.94 -15.45
C ILE A 1118 -21.35 -30.49 -14.11
N ASP A 1119 -20.92 -31.74 -14.10
CA ASP A 1119 -20.35 -32.38 -12.92
C ASP A 1119 -18.85 -32.11 -12.86
N PHE A 1120 -18.46 -31.08 -12.10
CA PHE A 1120 -17.06 -30.73 -11.86
C PHE A 1120 -16.40 -31.63 -10.80
N LEU A 1121 -17.12 -32.57 -10.17
CA LEU A 1121 -16.54 -33.56 -9.25
C LEU A 1121 -15.82 -34.70 -9.99
N LEU A 1122 -15.94 -34.74 -11.33
CA LEU A 1122 -15.24 -35.65 -12.23
C LEU A 1122 -13.96 -35.05 -12.84
N MET A 1123 -13.62 -33.79 -12.52
CA MET A 1123 -12.34 -33.15 -12.91
C MET A 1123 -11.26 -33.42 -11.89
#